data_AF-A0AAD8YC63-F1
#
_entry.id   AF-A0AAD8YC63-F1
#
_cell.length_a   1.000
_cell.length_b   1.000
_cell.length_c   1.000
_cell.angle_alpha   90.00
_cell.angle_beta   90.00
_cell.angle_gamma   90.00
#
_symmetry.space_group_name_H-M   'P 1'
#
loop_
_entity.id
_entity.type
_entity.pdbx_description
1 polymer ?
#
loop_
_entity_poly.entity_id
_entity_poly.type
_entity_poly.pdbx_seq_one_letter_code
_entity_poly.pdbx_strand_id
1 'polypeptide(L)'
;MTNTATLLERTPTLPANGKGSSKEHTCVVNIGLYRSGTTTLAEAFSKLDLKAYSHFPSLPPDHLKKTLQDPQAAVQDWYSTVGLNEILKLVSEHAYICDGWVALLPFLNRSALEEIELQARASSIQIKFVSTSRSVDETVKSELQHWVIHDLERQSELSFDERCRLEDDLRIRAIQHQCLVKYLCSLGLVKLLPLSNSIQDNWPGILSTITDSSALSWSKVLKDVGVCNSTPSLPIAGILVTMRLQRNNTDVSTSSIKRLLGEIEKDHICRYLLVLGIDADERNSDSAAAVIQHLNEHMESSPQMRSFHLVTNPPRQLHGEPFAICRVWDQMAVEAWTHGADWVVLLGDDIEITCPFHHRAFYRSFLDISNRINVPFGFGCPFWNDISFPGFPTFPCVGKIHFNIFGGLIPEHRRESFVNQDLDPYLHHLYLKLGATPCVTDATLRNGVGGNIGSSEARYSRIPARGWRDFVLEDYRTHLLPFMPEGTPQYITVDVVVPSFRVRLDYLRSICHLKVPAMIRTNFIIIIDNIDALLRAARDLTGDGDITISQAEDILERHLAMSGNVVRVRCNDSNLGASASRNRGINESAAEFILNLDDDLIPDEDLLEQYGRKLSQIDDTVAGLVGLVRFPRTPDMPLRHAAVLMSYLTFMFEIAEQESNMYTPAWGVTANILFRRTNIRFDPIYAKTGGGEDVDYSLRVTEACNGGRLLAVPEARVVHPFWPGSVFALASHFHNWAIGDGALFQIFPEHTYWSFPNLPETILFTLPLCCLQMNYRQYFQFVSFSIAADFVVDLVCDDYQHRIAVVQGIGKDRVKEKRGHLFYFFAHVLANLFILGLEFGRLRGHIVRCNFAHGPFRRFDWHIGRLPNAPNNFRKREAHKFCFFVAILSSIWYCA
;
A
#
# COMPACT_ATOMS: atom_id res chain seq x y z
N MET A 1 24.67 -40.90 14.64
CA MET A 1 26.15 -40.92 14.70
C MET A 1 26.59 -39.82 15.65
N THR A 2 27.30 -40.26 16.67
CA THR A 2 27.77 -39.58 17.88
C THR A 2 28.67 -38.38 17.62
N ASN A 3 28.43 -37.26 18.31
CA ASN A 3 29.49 -36.37 18.81
C ASN A 3 28.99 -35.59 20.02
N THR A 4 29.02 -36.25 21.17
CA THR A 4 28.96 -35.67 22.51
C THR A 4 30.38 -35.28 22.92
N ALA A 5 30.69 -33.97 22.85
CA ALA A 5 31.92 -33.41 23.42
C ALA A 5 31.60 -32.84 24.81
N THR A 6 32.19 -33.48 25.81
CA THR A 6 32.22 -33.15 27.24
C THR A 6 32.86 -31.78 27.47
N LEU A 7 32.05 -30.80 27.87
CA LEU A 7 32.50 -29.55 28.49
C LEU A 7 32.44 -29.75 30.02
N LEU A 8 33.55 -30.20 30.58
CA LEU A 8 33.80 -30.23 32.02
C LEU A 8 34.07 -28.80 32.52
N GLU A 9 33.25 -28.42 33.47
CA GLU A 9 33.35 -27.35 34.46
C GLU A 9 34.75 -26.70 34.59
N ARG A 10 34.82 -25.41 34.21
CA ARG A 10 35.72 -24.45 34.86
C ARG A 10 34.86 -23.51 35.68
N THR A 11 34.76 -23.79 36.97
CA THR A 11 34.29 -22.83 37.97
C THR A 11 35.22 -21.60 37.92
N PRO A 12 34.70 -20.37 37.75
CA PRO A 12 35.53 -19.19 37.79
C PRO A 12 35.97 -18.98 39.25
N THR A 13 37.26 -19.19 39.53
CA THR A 13 37.86 -18.72 40.78
C THR A 13 37.96 -17.20 40.72
N LEU A 14 37.09 -16.52 41.47
CA LEU A 14 37.15 -15.08 41.71
C LEU A 14 38.51 -14.69 42.35
N PRO A 15 39.09 -13.55 41.97
CA PRO A 15 40.39 -13.13 42.49
C PRO A 15 40.27 -12.74 43.97
N ALA A 16 41.05 -13.41 44.81
CA ALA A 16 41.21 -13.08 46.23
C ALA A 16 42.02 -11.79 46.39
N ASN A 17 41.34 -10.65 46.36
CA ASN A 17 41.95 -9.34 46.64
C ASN A 17 41.53 -8.83 48.03
N GLY A 18 42.56 -8.50 48.84
CA GLY A 18 42.56 -7.43 49.84
C GLY A 18 41.57 -7.55 51.01
N LYS A 19 42.07 -7.89 52.19
CA LYS A 19 41.41 -7.74 53.49
C LYS A 19 41.18 -6.25 53.85
N GLY A 20 40.26 -5.57 53.16
CA GLY A 20 39.44 -4.54 53.76
C GLY A 20 38.18 -5.24 54.30
N SER A 21 37.66 -4.86 55.46
CA SER A 21 36.39 -5.41 55.95
C SER A 21 35.33 -5.15 54.88
N SER A 22 34.99 -6.16 54.08
CA SER A 22 33.98 -6.04 53.02
C SER A 22 32.68 -5.68 53.73
N LYS A 23 32.28 -4.41 53.60
CA LYS A 23 30.95 -4.00 54.07
C LYS A 23 29.95 -4.93 53.41
N GLU A 24 29.09 -5.52 54.24
CA GLU A 24 27.96 -6.32 53.79
C GLU A 24 27.15 -5.47 52.80
N HIS A 25 26.96 -5.96 51.58
CA HIS A 25 26.24 -5.23 50.53
C HIS A 25 24.75 -5.51 50.67
N THR A 26 23.91 -4.48 50.74
CA THR A 26 22.44 -4.68 50.78
C THR A 26 21.84 -4.44 49.40
N CYS A 27 21.11 -5.42 48.88
CA CYS A 27 20.33 -5.31 47.64
C CYS A 27 18.83 -5.35 47.96
N VAL A 28 18.11 -4.29 47.58
CA VAL A 28 16.65 -4.23 47.69
C VAL A 28 16.02 -4.77 46.42
N VAL A 29 15.11 -5.75 46.56
CA VAL A 29 14.47 -6.44 45.44
C VAL A 29 12.98 -6.15 45.50
N ASN A 30 12.46 -5.37 44.55
CA ASN A 30 11.04 -5.04 44.48
C ASN A 30 10.26 -6.08 43.69
N ILE A 31 9.43 -6.84 44.40
CA ILE A 31 8.61 -7.92 43.85
C ILE A 31 7.15 -7.49 43.58
N GLY A 32 6.86 -6.18 43.62
CA GLY A 32 5.54 -5.65 43.28
C GLY A 32 5.30 -5.56 41.77
N LEU A 33 4.10 -5.93 41.31
CA LEU A 33 3.67 -5.83 39.90
C LEU A 33 3.42 -4.39 39.42
N TYR A 34 3.53 -3.38 40.29
CA TYR A 34 3.15 -2.02 39.96
C TYR A 34 4.33 -1.16 39.49
N ARG A 35 4.33 -0.80 38.20
CA ARG A 35 5.48 -0.15 37.55
C ARG A 35 5.82 1.23 38.06
N SER A 36 4.89 2.17 38.23
CA SER A 36 5.28 3.52 38.66
C SER A 36 5.94 3.52 40.05
N GLY A 37 5.55 2.57 40.92
CA GLY A 37 6.21 2.38 42.21
C GLY A 37 7.64 1.85 42.04
N THR A 38 7.83 0.89 41.13
CA THR A 38 9.15 0.33 40.82
C THR A 38 10.11 1.37 40.23
N THR A 39 9.64 2.22 39.32
CA THR A 39 10.48 3.23 38.67
C THR A 39 10.75 4.42 39.55
N THR A 40 9.77 4.85 40.36
CA THR A 40 10.01 5.85 41.43
C THR A 40 11.12 5.39 42.37
N LEU A 41 11.12 4.10 42.79
CA LEU A 41 12.20 3.55 43.60
C LEU A 41 13.51 3.49 42.81
N ALA A 42 13.52 2.97 41.58
CA ALA A 42 14.74 2.89 40.77
C ALA A 42 15.44 4.25 40.62
N GLU A 43 14.66 5.31 40.37
CA GLU A 43 15.16 6.67 40.26
C GLU A 43 15.62 7.23 41.61
N ALA A 44 14.89 6.93 42.69
CA ALA A 44 15.31 7.29 44.05
C ALA A 44 16.63 6.61 44.45
N PHE A 45 16.82 5.33 44.13
CA PHE A 45 18.11 4.66 44.35
C PHE A 45 19.21 5.31 43.51
N SER A 46 18.95 5.60 42.23
CA SER A 46 19.92 6.26 41.35
C SER A 46 20.34 7.64 41.88
N LYS A 47 19.40 8.41 42.47
CA LYS A 47 19.66 9.71 43.11
C LYS A 47 20.43 9.63 44.42
N LEU A 48 20.52 8.44 45.02
CA LEU A 48 21.40 8.15 46.16
C LEU A 48 22.77 7.61 45.72
N ASP A 49 23.11 7.72 44.43
CA ASP A 49 24.30 7.13 43.81
C ASP A 49 24.36 5.60 43.99
N LEU A 50 23.20 4.95 44.14
CA LEU A 50 23.06 3.50 44.23
C LEU A 50 22.66 2.93 42.87
N LYS A 51 23.36 1.90 42.43
CA LYS A 51 23.11 1.29 41.12
C LYS A 51 21.76 0.56 41.13
N ALA A 52 20.82 1.04 40.33
CA ALA A 52 19.51 0.44 40.14
C ALA A 52 19.45 -0.34 38.81
N TYR A 53 18.78 -1.49 38.82
CA TYR A 53 18.47 -2.28 37.64
C TYR A 53 16.97 -2.32 37.41
N SER A 54 16.54 -1.77 36.28
CA SER A 54 15.13 -1.62 35.88
C SER A 54 14.84 -2.13 34.47
N HIS A 55 15.83 -2.76 33.83
CA HIS A 55 15.73 -3.27 32.46
C HIS A 55 15.66 -4.79 32.51
N PHE A 56 14.85 -5.44 31.70
CA PHE A 56 14.63 -6.88 31.84
C PHE A 56 15.13 -7.68 30.62
N PRO A 57 15.75 -8.86 30.80
CA PRO A 57 16.04 -9.77 29.68
C PRO A 57 14.73 -10.26 29.03
N SER A 58 14.66 -10.22 27.70
CA SER A 58 13.49 -10.69 26.94
C SER A 58 13.20 -12.16 27.22
N LEU A 59 11.94 -12.50 27.39
CA LEU A 59 11.54 -13.89 27.52
C LEU A 59 11.34 -14.59 26.19
N PRO A 60 11.61 -15.91 26.13
CA PRO A 60 11.05 -16.73 25.06
C PRO A 60 9.52 -16.57 25.04
N PRO A 61 8.92 -16.42 23.85
CA PRO A 61 7.46 -16.35 23.65
C PRO A 61 6.65 -17.33 24.50
N ASP A 62 7.09 -18.59 24.53
CA ASP A 62 6.42 -19.67 25.26
C ASP A 62 6.35 -19.43 26.77
N HIS A 63 7.39 -18.85 27.36
CA HIS A 63 7.40 -18.54 28.78
C HIS A 63 6.47 -17.38 29.10
N LEU A 64 6.43 -16.35 28.24
CA LEU A 64 5.56 -15.19 28.43
C LEU A 64 4.08 -15.61 28.42
N LYS A 65 3.69 -16.47 27.47
CA LYS A 65 2.36 -17.07 27.43
C LYS A 65 2.04 -17.92 28.67
N LYS A 66 2.97 -18.77 29.09
CA LYS A 66 2.82 -19.56 30.33
C LYS A 66 2.67 -18.66 31.56
N THR A 67 3.31 -17.48 31.62
CA THR A 67 3.14 -16.56 32.77
C THR A 67 1.71 -16.02 32.94
N LEU A 68 0.90 -16.04 31.88
CA LEU A 68 -0.51 -15.69 31.96
C LEU A 68 -1.35 -16.89 32.41
N GLN A 69 -1.09 -18.06 31.83
CA GLN A 69 -1.91 -19.26 32.04
C GLN A 69 -1.64 -19.96 33.38
N ASP A 70 -0.38 -20.07 33.76
CA ASP A 70 0.08 -20.65 35.02
C ASP A 70 1.35 -19.91 35.50
N PRO A 71 1.18 -18.72 36.11
CA PRO A 71 2.31 -17.92 36.58
C PRO A 71 3.20 -18.69 37.57
N GLN A 72 2.63 -19.59 38.37
CA GLN A 72 3.39 -20.37 39.34
C GLN A 72 4.29 -21.39 38.67
N ALA A 73 3.75 -22.21 37.76
CA ALA A 73 4.56 -23.17 37.03
C ALA A 73 5.61 -22.45 36.16
N ALA A 74 5.24 -21.35 35.49
CA ALA A 74 6.16 -20.61 34.63
C ALA A 74 7.36 -20.04 35.40
N VAL A 75 7.12 -19.43 36.57
CA VAL A 75 8.19 -18.85 37.40
C VAL A 75 9.04 -19.97 38.01
N GLN A 76 8.44 -21.08 38.43
CA GLN A 76 9.16 -22.23 38.98
C GLN A 76 10.07 -22.90 37.94
N ASP A 77 9.59 -23.04 36.69
CA ASP A 77 10.34 -23.58 35.55
C ASP A 77 11.54 -22.68 35.22
N TRP A 78 11.31 -21.38 35.05
CA TRP A 78 12.38 -20.39 34.84
C TRP A 78 13.41 -20.41 35.99
N TYR A 79 12.95 -20.41 37.24
CA TYR A 79 13.84 -20.45 38.42
C TYR A 79 14.72 -21.69 38.43
N SER A 80 14.14 -22.86 38.12
CA SER A 80 14.86 -24.15 38.12
C SER A 80 15.88 -24.30 37.00
N THR A 81 15.74 -23.54 35.90
CA THR A 81 16.60 -23.64 34.73
C THR A 81 17.74 -22.62 34.76
N VAL A 82 17.41 -21.33 34.87
CA VAL A 82 18.39 -20.22 34.80
C VAL A 82 18.17 -19.13 35.83
N GLY A 83 16.95 -18.99 36.36
CA GLY A 83 16.52 -17.82 37.12
C GLY A 83 17.30 -17.59 38.41
N LEU A 84 17.66 -18.64 39.16
CA LEU A 84 18.48 -18.49 40.37
C LEU A 84 19.82 -17.81 40.08
N ASN A 85 20.54 -18.27 39.05
CA ASN A 85 21.84 -17.72 38.67
C ASN A 85 21.70 -16.27 38.16
N GLU A 86 20.65 -15.97 37.39
CA GLU A 86 20.37 -14.62 36.92
C GLU A 86 20.07 -13.66 38.08
N ILE A 87 19.25 -14.08 39.06
CA ILE A 87 18.95 -13.29 40.25
C ILE A 87 20.22 -13.03 41.05
N LEU A 88 21.03 -14.07 41.32
CA LEU A 88 22.27 -13.94 42.08
C LEU A 88 23.29 -13.01 41.41
N LYS A 89 23.39 -13.07 40.08
CA LYS A 89 24.18 -12.12 39.30
C LYS A 89 23.67 -10.69 39.51
N LEU A 90 22.37 -10.45 39.33
CA LEU A 90 21.80 -9.11 39.44
C LEU A 90 21.99 -8.52 40.86
N VAL A 91 21.76 -9.28 41.92
CA VAL A 91 21.93 -8.80 43.32
C VAL A 91 23.38 -8.52 43.68
N SER A 92 24.33 -9.16 43.01
CA SER A 92 25.76 -8.89 43.20
C SER A 92 26.22 -7.60 42.51
N GLU A 93 25.51 -7.18 41.47
CA GLU A 93 25.89 -6.04 40.65
C GLU A 93 25.13 -4.76 41.00
N HIS A 94 24.00 -4.85 41.73
CA HIS A 94 23.07 -3.74 41.93
C HIS A 94 22.64 -3.62 43.40
N ALA A 95 22.27 -2.39 43.80
CA ALA A 95 21.71 -2.08 45.12
C ALA A 95 20.17 -2.11 45.11
N TYR A 96 19.56 -1.97 43.92
CA TYR A 96 18.12 -2.08 43.72
C TYR A 96 17.81 -2.83 42.43
N ILE A 97 16.84 -3.73 42.49
CA ILE A 97 16.34 -4.49 41.35
C ILE A 97 14.82 -4.44 41.36
N CYS A 98 14.22 -4.19 40.20
CA CYS A 98 12.78 -4.24 40.03
C CYS A 98 12.37 -4.75 38.63
N ASP A 99 11.07 -4.93 38.47
CA ASP A 99 10.40 -5.22 37.18
C ASP A 99 10.64 -6.65 36.64
N GLY A 100 9.90 -7.04 35.60
CA GLY A 100 9.96 -8.35 34.94
C GLY A 100 9.70 -9.54 35.88
N TRP A 101 10.50 -10.61 35.79
CA TRP A 101 10.34 -11.81 36.64
C TRP A 101 10.50 -11.54 38.12
N VAL A 102 11.22 -10.48 38.49
CA VAL A 102 11.42 -10.15 39.90
C VAL A 102 10.09 -9.82 40.56
N ALA A 103 9.18 -9.18 39.80
CA ALA A 103 7.81 -8.95 40.25
C ALA A 103 6.99 -10.25 40.38
N LEU A 104 7.41 -11.33 39.73
CA LEU A 104 6.73 -12.64 39.77
C LEU A 104 7.35 -13.60 40.79
N LEU A 105 8.42 -13.23 41.50
CA LEU A 105 9.00 -14.05 42.57
C LEU A 105 8.02 -14.46 43.70
N PRO A 106 6.92 -13.74 44.00
CA PRO A 106 5.93 -14.23 44.96
C PRO A 106 5.29 -15.57 44.58
N PHE A 107 5.35 -15.94 43.30
CA PHE A 107 4.89 -17.24 42.82
C PHE A 107 5.86 -18.39 43.11
N LEU A 108 7.10 -18.11 43.50
CA LEU A 108 8.00 -19.14 44.00
C LEU A 108 7.55 -19.65 45.37
N ASN A 109 7.87 -20.90 45.65
CA ASN A 109 7.71 -21.43 47.00
C ASN A 109 8.66 -20.71 47.98
N ARG A 110 8.30 -20.75 49.27
CA ARG A 110 9.09 -20.13 50.33
C ARG A 110 10.54 -20.59 50.35
N SER A 111 10.78 -21.89 50.14
CA SER A 111 12.13 -22.47 50.14
C SER A 111 13.03 -21.88 49.05
N ALA A 112 12.50 -21.51 47.89
CA ALA A 112 13.26 -20.88 46.82
C ALA A 112 13.66 -19.43 47.18
N LEU A 113 12.79 -18.66 47.83
CA LEU A 113 13.15 -17.32 48.32
C LEU A 113 14.22 -17.40 49.42
N GLU A 114 14.09 -18.36 50.34
CA GLU A 114 15.09 -18.62 51.39
C GLU A 114 16.42 -19.10 50.79
N GLU A 115 16.38 -19.88 49.71
CA GLU A 115 17.57 -20.30 48.95
C GLU A 115 18.28 -19.12 48.30
N ILE A 116 17.54 -18.22 47.63
CA ILE A 116 18.09 -16.99 47.06
C ILE A 116 18.80 -16.17 48.15
N GLU A 117 18.16 -15.96 49.30
CA GLU A 117 18.78 -15.25 50.42
C GLU A 117 20.03 -15.96 50.95
N LEU A 118 19.98 -17.28 51.11
CA LEU A 118 21.09 -18.07 51.64
C LEU A 118 22.31 -18.01 50.71
N GLN A 119 22.10 -18.16 49.41
CA GLN A 119 23.17 -18.10 48.42
C GLN A 119 23.73 -16.68 48.26
N ALA A 120 22.89 -15.65 48.36
CA ALA A 120 23.36 -14.26 48.36
C ALA A 120 24.20 -13.94 49.62
N ARG A 121 23.76 -14.42 50.80
CA ARG A 121 24.52 -14.26 52.06
C ARG A 121 25.88 -14.96 52.01
N ALA A 122 25.98 -16.11 51.35
CA ALA A 122 27.26 -16.78 51.11
C ALA A 122 28.25 -15.90 50.31
N SER A 123 27.73 -14.94 49.55
CA SER A 123 28.50 -13.94 48.80
C SER A 123 28.57 -12.57 49.51
N SER A 124 28.28 -12.51 50.82
CA SER A 124 28.23 -11.27 51.63
C SER A 124 27.22 -10.23 51.13
N ILE A 125 26.13 -10.69 50.52
CA ILE A 125 25.02 -9.84 50.05
C ILE A 125 23.78 -10.10 50.89
N GLN A 126 23.24 -9.05 51.49
CA GLN A 126 21.96 -9.08 52.19
C GLN A 126 20.84 -8.68 51.22
N ILE A 127 19.91 -9.59 50.95
CA ILE A 127 18.71 -9.28 50.15
C ILE A 127 17.60 -8.78 51.06
N LYS A 128 16.89 -7.74 50.62
CA LYS A 128 15.66 -7.24 51.24
C LYS A 128 14.54 -7.18 50.21
N PHE A 129 13.54 -8.06 50.35
CA PHE A 129 12.39 -8.02 49.47
C PHE A 129 11.39 -6.93 49.90
N VAL A 130 10.98 -6.12 48.94
CA VAL A 130 9.90 -5.14 49.10
C VAL A 130 8.83 -5.38 48.06
N SER A 131 7.59 -4.98 48.32
CA SER A 131 6.55 -4.99 47.29
C SER A 131 5.81 -3.67 47.29
N THR A 132 5.90 -2.94 46.19
CA THR A 132 5.01 -1.81 45.94
C THR A 132 3.59 -2.33 45.67
N SER A 133 2.58 -1.78 46.33
CA SER A 133 1.19 -2.27 46.23
C SER A 133 0.18 -1.19 45.87
N ARG A 134 -0.81 -1.55 45.05
CA ARG A 134 -2.00 -0.77 44.67
C ARG A 134 -3.24 -1.68 44.59
N SER A 135 -4.40 -1.10 44.22
CA SER A 135 -5.56 -1.92 43.85
C SER A 135 -5.25 -2.85 42.66
N VAL A 136 -6.01 -3.94 42.57
CA VAL A 136 -5.89 -4.89 41.45
C VAL A 136 -6.13 -4.18 40.13
N ASP A 137 -7.16 -3.33 40.02
CA ASP A 137 -7.49 -2.60 38.79
C ASP A 137 -6.35 -1.71 38.29
N GLU A 138 -5.70 -0.96 39.18
CA GLU A 138 -4.58 -0.10 38.82
C GLU A 138 -3.35 -0.93 38.38
N THR A 139 -3.18 -2.11 38.97
CA THR A 139 -2.13 -3.06 38.59
C THR A 139 -2.39 -3.60 37.19
N VAL A 140 -3.62 -4.07 36.93
CA VAL A 140 -4.03 -4.60 35.62
C VAL A 140 -3.90 -3.56 34.52
N LYS A 141 -4.35 -2.32 34.76
CA LYS A 141 -4.19 -1.21 33.80
C LYS A 141 -2.72 -0.91 33.50
N SER A 142 -1.88 -0.85 34.53
CA SER A 142 -0.44 -0.64 34.37
C SER A 142 0.23 -1.78 33.60
N GLU A 143 -0.19 -3.02 33.83
CA GLU A 143 0.30 -4.20 33.11
C GLU A 143 -0.17 -4.17 31.65
N LEU A 144 -1.45 -3.99 31.36
CA LEU A 144 -1.97 -3.89 29.99
C LEU A 144 -1.23 -2.82 29.18
N GLN A 145 -1.02 -1.65 29.76
CA GLN A 145 -0.27 -0.59 29.10
C GLN A 145 1.18 -1.01 28.79
N HIS A 146 1.82 -1.71 29.73
CA HIS A 146 3.16 -2.24 29.52
C HIS A 146 3.20 -3.29 28.40
N TRP A 147 2.20 -4.18 28.37
CA TRP A 147 2.06 -5.17 27.32
C TRP A 147 1.99 -4.55 25.93
N VAL A 148 1.26 -3.44 25.79
CA VAL A 148 1.20 -2.68 24.54
C VAL A 148 2.55 -2.01 24.20
N ILE A 149 3.16 -1.31 25.16
CA ILE A 149 4.41 -0.56 24.93
C ILE A 149 5.54 -1.49 24.48
N HIS A 150 5.65 -2.67 25.09
CA HIS A 150 6.73 -3.62 24.83
C HIS A 150 6.36 -4.74 23.86
N ASP A 151 5.20 -4.63 23.21
CA ASP A 151 4.73 -5.60 22.22
C ASP A 151 4.59 -7.04 22.73
N LEU A 152 4.26 -7.18 24.02
CA LEU A 152 4.19 -8.47 24.69
C LEU A 152 3.02 -9.32 24.19
N GLU A 153 1.93 -8.70 23.73
CA GLU A 153 0.79 -9.42 23.16
C GLU A 153 1.18 -10.21 21.90
N ARG A 154 1.97 -9.60 21.00
CA ARG A 154 2.45 -10.27 19.78
C ARG A 154 3.61 -11.22 20.10
N GLN A 155 4.56 -10.82 20.95
CA GLN A 155 5.68 -11.67 21.35
C GLN A 155 5.24 -12.94 22.10
N SER A 156 4.10 -12.93 22.77
CA SER A 156 3.52 -14.12 23.41
C SER A 156 2.79 -15.05 22.46
N GLU A 157 2.62 -14.67 21.19
CA GLU A 157 1.81 -15.40 20.21
C GLU A 157 0.40 -15.72 20.74
N LEU A 158 -0.24 -14.75 21.41
CA LEU A 158 -1.62 -14.89 21.87
C LEU A 158 -2.57 -14.95 20.67
N SER A 159 -3.47 -15.94 20.69
CA SER A 159 -4.59 -16.00 19.77
C SER A 159 -5.55 -14.82 20.01
N PHE A 160 -6.46 -14.57 19.06
CA PHE A 160 -7.48 -13.52 19.21
C PHE A 160 -8.30 -13.70 20.52
N ASP A 161 -8.75 -14.92 20.81
CA ASP A 161 -9.51 -15.24 22.02
C ASP A 161 -8.68 -15.08 23.31
N GLU A 162 -7.38 -15.35 23.25
CA GLU A 162 -6.47 -15.11 24.37
C GLU A 162 -6.26 -13.60 24.60
N ARG A 163 -6.14 -12.79 23.54
CA ARG A 163 -6.07 -11.33 23.67
C ARG A 163 -7.36 -10.71 24.21
N CYS A 164 -8.52 -11.26 23.83
CA CYS A 164 -9.81 -10.89 24.42
C CYS A 164 -9.85 -11.14 25.93
N ARG A 165 -9.19 -12.19 26.42
CA ARG A 165 -9.15 -12.57 27.85
C ARG A 165 -7.92 -12.04 28.60
N LEU A 166 -6.99 -11.39 27.91
CA LEU A 166 -5.72 -10.94 28.49
C LEU A 166 -5.92 -10.12 29.78
N GLU A 167 -6.92 -9.25 29.80
CA GLU A 167 -7.22 -8.47 31.00
C GLU A 167 -7.67 -9.33 32.17
N ASP A 168 -8.57 -10.28 31.94
CA ASP A 168 -9.05 -11.21 32.96
C ASP A 168 -7.90 -12.09 33.48
N ASP A 169 -7.04 -12.57 32.59
CA ASP A 169 -5.87 -13.37 32.94
C ASP A 169 -4.89 -12.54 33.79
N LEU A 170 -4.61 -11.29 33.39
CA LEU A 170 -3.79 -10.36 34.17
C LEU A 170 -4.41 -10.03 35.53
N ARG A 171 -5.74 -9.94 35.60
CA ARG A 171 -6.49 -9.70 36.84
C ARG A 171 -6.40 -10.87 37.80
N ILE A 172 -6.60 -12.10 37.30
CA ILE A 172 -6.43 -13.33 38.08
C ILE A 172 -5.01 -13.39 38.63
N ARG A 173 -4.01 -13.16 37.76
CA ARG A 173 -2.59 -13.12 38.15
C ARG A 173 -2.31 -12.05 39.20
N ALA A 174 -2.85 -10.84 39.04
CA ALA A 174 -2.67 -9.75 40.00
C ALA A 174 -3.31 -10.08 41.37
N ILE A 175 -4.48 -10.72 41.40
CA ILE A 175 -5.12 -11.16 42.65
C ILE A 175 -4.25 -12.21 43.35
N GLN A 176 -3.81 -13.24 42.61
CA GLN A 176 -2.94 -14.29 43.14
C GLN A 176 -1.64 -13.70 43.69
N HIS A 177 -1.00 -12.83 42.90
CA HIS A 177 0.21 -12.12 43.31
C HIS A 177 0.02 -11.34 44.60
N GLN A 178 -1.04 -10.54 44.71
CA GLN A 178 -1.32 -9.77 45.94
C GLN A 178 -1.58 -10.66 47.15
N CYS A 179 -2.25 -11.80 46.97
CA CYS A 179 -2.44 -12.80 48.03
C CYS A 179 -1.11 -13.39 48.50
N LEU A 180 -0.22 -13.75 47.55
CA LEU A 180 1.10 -14.29 47.84
C LEU A 180 2.00 -13.25 48.52
N VAL A 181 2.00 -12.00 48.06
CA VAL A 181 2.72 -10.90 48.72
C VAL A 181 2.22 -10.69 50.14
N LYS A 182 0.90 -10.69 50.39
CA LYS A 182 0.34 -10.57 51.74
C LYS A 182 0.76 -11.72 52.64
N TYR A 183 0.79 -12.94 52.12
CA TYR A 183 1.29 -14.10 52.83
C TYR A 183 2.79 -13.97 53.17
N LEU A 184 3.63 -13.59 52.21
CA LEU A 184 5.06 -13.37 52.46
C LEU A 184 5.32 -12.21 53.44
N CYS A 185 4.46 -11.18 53.44
CA CYS A 185 4.50 -10.10 54.42
C CYS A 185 4.15 -10.60 55.83
N SER A 186 3.16 -11.49 55.98
CA SER A 186 2.79 -12.05 57.30
C SER A 186 3.88 -12.95 57.88
N LEU A 187 4.72 -13.54 57.02
CA LEU A 187 5.93 -14.26 57.40
C LEU A 187 7.14 -13.35 57.69
N GLY A 188 7.04 -12.04 57.42
CA GLY A 188 8.13 -11.08 57.60
C GLY A 188 9.22 -11.11 56.53
N LEU A 189 9.02 -11.87 55.43
CA LEU A 189 9.97 -11.97 54.32
C LEU A 189 9.94 -10.76 53.39
N VAL A 190 8.78 -10.10 53.28
CA VAL A 190 8.57 -8.97 52.36
C VAL A 190 8.08 -7.75 53.14
N LYS A 191 8.61 -6.56 52.82
CA LYS A 191 8.09 -5.28 53.33
C LYS A 191 7.15 -4.64 52.31
N LEU A 192 5.92 -4.35 52.72
CA LEU A 192 4.94 -3.69 51.86
C LEU A 192 5.23 -2.19 51.78
N LEU A 193 5.23 -1.65 50.56
CA LEU A 193 5.35 -0.22 50.26
C LEU A 193 4.04 0.26 49.62
N PRO A 194 3.01 0.62 50.41
CA PRO A 194 1.74 1.04 49.86
C PRO A 194 1.90 2.37 49.11
N LEU A 195 1.34 2.44 47.89
CA LEU A 195 1.16 3.70 47.19
C LEU A 195 -0.14 4.36 47.68
N SER A 196 -0.02 5.17 48.74
CA SER A 196 -1.00 6.19 49.09
C SER A 196 -0.53 7.56 48.56
N ASN A 197 -1.36 8.59 48.71
CA ASN A 197 -0.97 9.99 48.42
C ASN A 197 0.21 10.50 49.29
N SER A 198 0.78 9.65 50.14
CA SER A 198 1.81 9.97 51.14
C SER A 198 3.06 9.08 50.97
N ILE A 199 3.48 8.80 49.73
CA ILE A 199 4.76 8.10 49.44
C ILE A 199 5.91 8.75 50.21
N GLN A 200 5.95 10.09 50.21
CA GLN A 200 6.99 10.90 50.84
C GLN A 200 7.01 10.81 52.37
N ASP A 201 5.91 10.36 52.99
CA ASP A 201 5.78 10.27 54.45
C ASP A 201 6.03 8.84 54.95
N ASN A 202 5.53 7.84 54.21
CA ASN A 202 5.52 6.45 54.69
C ASN A 202 6.74 5.65 54.26
N TRP A 203 7.22 5.84 53.03
CA TRP A 203 8.34 5.05 52.50
C TRP A 203 9.67 5.33 53.17
N PRO A 204 10.05 6.57 53.52
CA PRO A 204 11.35 6.83 54.12
C PRO A 204 11.59 6.07 55.42
N GLY A 205 10.55 5.95 56.26
CA GLY A 205 10.61 5.14 57.48
C GLY A 205 10.91 3.69 57.14
N ILE A 206 10.12 3.08 56.24
CA ILE A 206 10.27 1.67 55.85
C ILE A 206 11.63 1.41 55.18
N LEU A 207 12.01 2.23 54.19
CA LEU A 207 13.27 2.09 53.44
C LEU A 207 14.50 2.26 54.35
N SER A 208 14.44 3.12 55.36
CA SER A 208 15.52 3.26 56.34
C SER A 208 15.70 2.05 57.26
N THR A 209 14.69 1.19 57.37
CA THR A 209 14.83 -0.08 58.13
C THR A 209 15.47 -1.21 57.32
N ILE A 210 15.60 -1.04 56.00
CA ILE A 210 16.09 -2.08 55.09
C ILE A 210 17.29 -1.63 54.25
N THR A 211 17.77 -0.41 54.43
CA THR A 211 18.95 0.13 53.75
C THR A 211 19.80 0.92 54.74
N ASP A 212 21.07 1.16 54.41
CA ASP A 212 21.96 1.98 55.23
C ASP A 212 21.63 3.49 55.20
N SER A 213 20.68 3.90 54.36
CA SER A 213 20.30 5.30 54.19
C SER A 213 19.28 5.74 55.24
N SER A 214 19.50 6.92 55.84
CA SER A 214 18.59 7.47 56.85
C SER A 214 17.21 7.79 56.28
N ALA A 215 16.18 7.78 57.13
CA ALA A 215 14.83 8.22 56.74
C ALA A 215 14.82 9.66 56.21
N LEU A 216 15.70 10.54 56.71
CA LEU A 216 15.82 11.91 56.21
C LEU A 216 16.36 11.93 54.77
N SER A 217 17.35 11.10 54.46
CA SER A 217 17.91 10.94 53.11
C SER A 217 16.83 10.46 52.14
N TRP A 218 16.10 9.40 52.50
CA TRP A 218 15.00 8.88 51.69
C TRP A 218 13.87 9.89 51.50
N SER A 219 13.49 10.63 52.54
CA SER A 219 12.45 11.65 52.44
C SER A 219 12.87 12.78 51.49
N LYS A 220 14.12 13.22 51.56
CA LYS A 220 14.67 14.22 50.64
C LYS A 220 14.65 13.73 49.20
N VAL A 221 15.13 12.51 48.95
CA VAL A 221 15.21 11.96 47.58
C VAL A 221 13.83 11.66 47.00
N LEU A 222 12.92 11.06 47.77
CA LEU A 222 11.55 10.81 47.30
C LEU A 222 10.75 12.11 47.07
N LYS A 223 11.12 13.21 47.74
CA LYS A 223 10.59 14.55 47.43
C LYS A 223 11.15 15.12 46.13
N ASP A 224 12.44 14.90 45.87
CA ASP A 224 13.12 15.34 44.63
C ASP A 224 12.62 14.56 43.41
N VAL A 225 12.54 13.24 43.52
CA VAL A 225 12.04 12.34 42.47
C VAL A 225 10.54 12.54 42.25
N GLY A 226 9.78 12.77 43.32
CA GLY A 226 8.32 12.78 43.25
C GLY A 226 7.75 11.39 42.93
N VAL A 227 6.51 11.34 42.45
CA VAL A 227 5.96 10.10 41.88
C VAL A 227 6.34 10.06 40.41
N CYS A 228 7.39 9.31 40.09
CA CYS A 228 7.73 9.04 38.70
C CYS A 228 6.71 8.05 38.12
N ASN A 229 5.73 8.57 37.39
CA ASN A 229 4.93 7.76 36.48
C ASN A 229 5.78 7.48 35.25
N SER A 230 6.56 6.40 35.29
CA SER A 230 7.25 5.89 34.10
C SER A 230 6.29 5.32 33.06
N THR A 231 5.06 4.99 33.44
CA THR A 231 4.01 4.68 32.47
C THR A 231 3.58 6.00 31.84
N PRO A 232 3.73 6.19 30.52
CA PRO A 232 3.22 7.37 29.83
C PRO A 232 1.76 7.58 30.19
N SER A 233 1.26 8.82 30.12
CA SER A 233 -0.19 8.99 30.14
C SER A 233 -0.81 8.12 29.04
N LEU A 234 -1.85 7.36 29.38
CA LEU A 234 -2.60 6.63 28.38
C LEU A 234 -3.09 7.63 27.33
N PRO A 235 -2.87 7.34 26.04
CA PRO A 235 -3.27 8.25 25.00
C PRO A 235 -4.80 8.39 24.97
N ILE A 236 -5.27 9.57 24.60
CA ILE A 236 -6.70 9.88 24.54
C ILE A 236 -7.18 9.75 23.09
N ALA A 237 -8.12 8.83 22.85
CA ALA A 237 -8.79 8.73 21.55
C ALA A 237 -9.89 9.79 21.42
N GLY A 238 -9.88 10.57 20.34
CA GLY A 238 -10.99 11.42 19.93
C GLY A 238 -11.98 10.62 19.11
N ILE A 239 -13.08 10.21 19.72
CA ILE A 239 -14.17 9.51 19.03
C ILE A 239 -15.12 10.56 18.48
N LEU A 240 -15.19 10.67 17.16
CA LEU A 240 -16.04 11.63 16.47
C LEU A 240 -17.27 10.86 15.99
N VAL A 241 -18.46 11.24 16.45
CA VAL A 241 -19.70 10.57 16.06
C VAL A 241 -20.60 11.58 15.36
N THR A 242 -21.04 11.27 14.15
CA THR A 242 -22.08 12.02 13.46
C THR A 242 -23.36 11.23 13.45
N MET A 243 -24.45 11.85 13.91
CA MET A 243 -25.74 11.19 14.06
C MET A 243 -26.83 11.92 13.34
N ARG A 244 -27.84 11.15 12.91
CA ARG A 244 -29.10 11.72 12.43
C ARG A 244 -30.22 11.42 13.41
N LEU A 245 -30.71 12.48 14.05
CA LEU A 245 -31.77 12.38 15.04
C LEU A 245 -33.10 12.52 14.32
N GLN A 246 -33.60 11.41 13.78
CA GLN A 246 -34.89 11.38 13.11
C GLN A 246 -36.00 11.85 14.07
N ARG A 247 -36.87 12.75 13.60
CA ARG A 247 -37.87 13.48 14.42
C ARG A 247 -38.84 12.63 15.27
N ASN A 248 -38.82 11.30 15.22
CA ASN A 248 -39.68 10.42 16.02
C ASN A 248 -38.97 9.15 16.55
N ASN A 249 -37.63 9.11 16.60
CA ASN A 249 -36.91 7.87 16.95
C ASN A 249 -35.78 8.08 17.97
N THR A 250 -36.11 8.72 19.08
CA THR A 250 -35.19 8.99 20.20
C THR A 250 -34.58 7.70 20.77
N ASP A 251 -35.39 6.65 20.90
CA ASP A 251 -34.95 5.39 21.52
C ASP A 251 -33.88 4.67 20.69
N VAL A 252 -34.01 4.65 19.36
CA VAL A 252 -33.02 4.01 18.49
C VAL A 252 -31.70 4.78 18.49
N SER A 253 -31.74 6.11 18.42
CA SER A 253 -30.52 6.93 18.43
C SER A 253 -29.76 6.76 19.74
N THR A 254 -30.47 6.84 20.87
CA THR A 254 -29.89 6.66 22.20
C THR A 254 -29.35 5.24 22.39
N SER A 255 -30.06 4.21 21.91
CA SER A 255 -29.62 2.82 21.99
C SER A 255 -28.38 2.55 21.14
N SER A 256 -28.28 3.18 19.96
CA SER A 256 -27.14 3.03 19.06
C SER A 256 -25.86 3.63 19.68
N ILE A 257 -25.97 4.82 20.29
CA ILE A 257 -24.85 5.43 21.05
C ILE A 257 -24.47 4.56 22.23
N LYS A 258 -25.44 4.12 23.04
CA LYS A 258 -25.20 3.26 24.20
C LYS A 258 -24.41 2.01 23.81
N ARG A 259 -24.81 1.37 22.71
CA ARG A 259 -24.11 0.22 22.15
C ARG A 259 -22.68 0.58 21.76
N LEU A 260 -22.49 1.63 20.94
CA LEU A 260 -21.17 2.05 20.48
C LEU A 260 -20.23 2.39 21.64
N LEU A 261 -20.69 3.17 22.62
CA LEU A 261 -19.90 3.49 23.82
C LEU A 261 -19.56 2.23 24.61
N GLY A 262 -20.53 1.34 24.80
CA GLY A 262 -20.30 0.05 25.45
C GLY A 262 -19.26 -0.81 24.72
N GLU A 263 -19.19 -0.75 23.39
CA GLU A 263 -18.17 -1.44 22.59
C GLU A 263 -16.79 -0.79 22.66
N ILE A 264 -16.73 0.55 22.65
CA ILE A 264 -15.49 1.32 22.85
C ILE A 264 -14.90 1.04 24.24
N GLU A 265 -15.76 0.94 25.25
CA GLU A 265 -15.36 0.77 26.65
C GLU A 265 -14.94 -0.66 27.02
N LYS A 266 -15.21 -1.66 26.15
CA LYS A 266 -14.71 -3.04 26.34
C LYS A 266 -13.20 -3.11 26.53
N ASP A 267 -12.46 -2.14 25.96
CA ASP A 267 -11.03 -2.00 26.21
C ASP A 267 -10.82 -1.11 27.44
N HIS A 268 -10.61 -1.69 28.63
CA HIS A 268 -10.62 -0.94 29.90
C HIS A 268 -9.47 0.08 30.07
N ILE A 269 -8.43 0.03 29.22
CA ILE A 269 -7.41 1.08 29.18
C ILE A 269 -7.76 2.22 28.22
N CYS A 270 -8.81 2.06 27.40
CA CYS A 270 -9.28 3.10 26.50
C CYS A 270 -9.64 4.36 27.31
N ARG A 271 -8.95 5.45 27.02
CA ARG A 271 -9.34 6.79 27.42
C ARG A 271 -9.79 7.50 26.17
N TYR A 272 -10.97 8.10 26.22
CA TYR A 272 -11.50 8.80 25.06
C TYR A 272 -12.18 10.10 25.44
N LEU A 273 -12.23 11.01 24.49
CA LEU A 273 -13.20 12.10 24.48
C LEU A 273 -14.16 11.86 23.33
N LEU A 274 -15.39 12.33 23.49
CA LEU A 274 -16.42 12.21 22.47
C LEU A 274 -16.72 13.59 21.90
N VAL A 275 -16.69 13.70 20.58
CA VAL A 275 -17.25 14.86 19.87
C VAL A 275 -18.47 14.40 19.10
N LEU A 276 -19.63 14.96 19.42
CA LEU A 276 -20.88 14.68 18.73
C LEU A 276 -21.19 15.79 17.73
N GLY A 277 -21.36 15.43 16.46
CA GLY A 277 -21.81 16.33 15.39
C GLY A 277 -23.32 16.21 15.23
N ILE A 278 -24.06 17.29 15.47
CA ILE A 278 -25.53 17.37 15.28
C ILE A 278 -25.86 18.49 14.29
N ASP A 279 -26.78 18.23 13.37
CA ASP A 279 -27.27 19.25 12.43
C ASP A 279 -28.04 20.36 13.18
N ALA A 280 -27.84 21.63 12.79
CA ALA A 280 -28.40 22.79 13.51
C ALA A 280 -29.93 22.76 13.66
N ASP A 281 -30.64 22.17 12.70
CA ASP A 281 -32.09 22.00 12.71
C ASP A 281 -32.58 20.83 13.57
N GLU A 282 -31.68 19.92 13.97
CA GLU A 282 -31.94 18.82 14.89
C GLU A 282 -31.49 19.14 16.33
N ARG A 283 -30.60 20.12 16.52
CA ARG A 283 -30.02 20.49 17.83
C ARG A 283 -31.05 20.72 18.93
N ASN A 284 -32.20 21.31 18.60
CA ASN A 284 -33.26 21.64 19.55
C ASN A 284 -34.37 20.58 19.61
N SER A 285 -34.16 19.39 19.04
CA SER A 285 -35.13 18.29 19.11
C SER A 285 -35.08 17.57 20.47
N ASP A 286 -36.20 16.96 20.87
CA ASP A 286 -36.27 16.12 22.06
C ASP A 286 -35.28 14.94 21.99
N SER A 287 -35.05 14.40 20.80
CA SER A 287 -34.05 13.35 20.55
C SER A 287 -32.63 13.85 20.83
N ALA A 288 -32.28 15.07 20.42
CA ALA A 288 -30.97 15.67 20.71
C ALA A 288 -30.80 15.92 22.20
N ALA A 289 -31.82 16.47 22.85
CA ALA A 289 -31.80 16.69 24.29
C ALA A 289 -31.59 15.37 25.07
N ALA A 290 -32.30 14.30 24.69
CA ALA A 290 -32.16 12.99 25.33
C ALA A 290 -30.77 12.37 25.13
N VAL A 291 -30.22 12.45 23.92
CA VAL A 291 -28.86 11.97 23.62
C VAL A 291 -27.81 12.77 24.40
N ILE A 292 -27.90 14.09 24.39
CA ILE A 292 -26.97 14.98 25.10
C ILE A 292 -27.03 14.73 26.61
N GLN A 293 -28.24 14.59 27.17
CA GLN A 293 -28.41 14.25 28.58
C GLN A 293 -27.74 12.91 28.90
N HIS A 294 -28.01 11.88 28.10
CA HIS A 294 -27.42 10.57 28.30
C HIS A 294 -25.89 10.60 28.24
N LEU A 295 -25.29 11.36 27.31
CA LEU A 295 -23.85 11.51 27.19
C LEU A 295 -23.22 12.24 28.38
N ASN A 296 -23.91 13.23 28.96
CA ASN A 296 -23.45 13.88 30.19
C ASN A 296 -23.50 12.92 31.38
N GLU A 297 -24.60 12.18 31.54
CA GLU A 297 -24.74 11.15 32.58
C GLU A 297 -23.68 10.04 32.43
N HIS A 298 -23.39 9.65 31.18
CA HIS A 298 -22.34 8.67 30.88
C HIS A 298 -20.95 9.21 31.19
N MET A 299 -20.65 10.47 30.86
CA MET A 299 -19.38 11.12 31.20
C MET A 299 -19.14 11.20 32.71
N GLU A 300 -20.20 11.43 33.49
CA GLU A 300 -20.11 11.47 34.97
C GLU A 300 -19.90 10.08 35.58
N SER A 301 -20.44 9.03 34.96
CA SER A 301 -20.41 7.66 35.48
C SER A 301 -19.27 6.80 34.93
N SER A 302 -18.80 7.07 33.71
CA SER A 302 -17.71 6.34 33.07
C SER A 302 -16.36 6.97 33.38
N PRO A 303 -15.41 6.22 33.98
CA PRO A 303 -14.06 6.73 34.18
C PRO A 303 -13.27 6.85 32.87
N GLN A 304 -13.70 6.19 31.78
CA GLN A 304 -13.00 6.13 30.49
C GLN A 304 -13.25 7.36 29.62
N MET A 305 -14.46 7.93 29.69
CA MET A 305 -14.84 9.16 29.00
C MET A 305 -14.29 10.39 29.73
N ARG A 306 -13.33 11.09 29.10
CA ARG A 306 -12.63 12.24 29.70
C ARG A 306 -13.40 13.54 29.55
N SER A 307 -14.04 13.73 28.42
CA SER A 307 -14.83 14.92 28.11
C SER A 307 -15.81 14.64 26.98
N PHE A 308 -16.88 15.43 26.94
CA PHE A 308 -17.90 15.44 25.90
C PHE A 308 -17.98 16.84 25.26
N HIS A 309 -17.97 16.89 23.94
CA HIS A 309 -18.07 18.12 23.15
C HIS A 309 -19.14 18.00 22.08
N LEU A 310 -19.78 19.13 21.77
CA LEU A 310 -20.85 19.21 20.78
C LEU A 310 -20.46 20.18 19.67
N VAL A 311 -20.44 19.68 18.43
CA VAL A 311 -20.27 20.48 17.22
C VAL A 311 -21.62 20.58 16.52
N THR A 312 -22.05 21.79 16.20
CA THR A 312 -23.30 22.03 15.46
C THR A 312 -22.97 22.22 13.98
N ASN A 313 -23.47 21.32 13.14
CA ASN A 313 -23.29 21.41 11.69
C ASN A 313 -24.28 22.43 11.10
N PRO A 314 -23.95 23.09 9.98
CA PRO A 314 -24.92 23.90 9.26
C PRO A 314 -26.20 23.10 8.97
N PRO A 315 -27.39 23.73 9.05
CA PRO A 315 -28.64 23.04 8.77
C PRO A 315 -28.60 22.49 7.34
N ARG A 316 -29.19 21.32 7.12
CA ARG A 316 -29.30 20.79 5.76
C ARG A 316 -30.07 21.77 4.90
N GLN A 317 -29.50 22.12 3.76
CA GLN A 317 -30.27 22.75 2.71
C GLN A 317 -31.32 21.75 2.19
N LEU A 318 -32.47 22.27 1.75
CA LEU A 318 -33.60 21.46 1.24
C LEU A 318 -33.13 20.44 0.19
N HIS A 319 -33.87 19.33 0.06
CA HIS A 319 -33.57 18.17 -0.80
C HIS A 319 -32.76 18.50 -2.06
N GLY A 320 -31.54 17.95 -2.16
CA GLY A 320 -30.72 17.96 -3.38
C GLY A 320 -29.28 18.41 -3.17
N GLU A 321 -28.99 19.17 -2.12
CA GLU A 321 -27.62 19.62 -1.85
C GLU A 321 -26.76 18.57 -1.12
N PRO A 322 -25.46 18.48 -1.44
CA PRO A 322 -24.51 17.58 -0.80
C PRO A 322 -24.26 17.98 0.67
N PHE A 323 -24.36 17.03 1.60
CA PHE A 323 -23.96 17.28 2.99
C PHE A 323 -22.43 17.29 3.10
N ALA A 324 -21.83 18.39 3.54
CA ALA A 324 -20.37 18.58 3.59
C ALA A 324 -19.69 17.88 4.79
N ILE A 325 -19.86 16.56 4.91
CA ILE A 325 -19.33 15.75 6.02
C ILE A 325 -17.82 15.91 6.21
N CYS A 326 -17.04 16.13 5.15
CA CYS A 326 -15.58 16.31 5.30
C CYS A 326 -15.26 17.56 6.13
N ARG A 327 -16.02 18.65 5.98
CA ARG A 327 -15.84 19.87 6.77
C ARG A 327 -16.28 19.67 8.23
N VAL A 328 -17.38 18.95 8.43
CA VAL A 328 -17.85 18.59 9.77
C VAL A 328 -16.80 17.74 10.49
N TRP A 329 -16.24 16.74 9.78
CA TRP A 329 -15.19 15.90 10.32
C TRP A 329 -13.94 16.73 10.68
N ASP A 330 -13.48 17.62 9.81
CA ASP A 330 -12.37 18.53 10.09
C ASP A 330 -12.63 19.36 11.37
N GLN A 331 -13.81 19.96 11.51
CA GLN A 331 -14.19 20.73 12.69
C GLN A 331 -14.20 19.88 13.97
N MET A 332 -14.83 18.71 13.93
CA MET A 332 -14.87 17.80 15.07
C MET A 332 -13.48 17.29 15.45
N ALA A 333 -12.63 17.03 14.46
CA ALA A 333 -11.27 16.58 14.67
C ALA A 333 -10.40 17.68 15.31
N VAL A 334 -10.55 18.94 14.86
CA VAL A 334 -9.90 20.09 15.49
C VAL A 334 -10.37 20.26 16.93
N GLU A 335 -11.68 20.17 17.19
CA GLU A 335 -12.25 20.24 18.56
C GLU A 335 -11.69 19.15 19.48
N ALA A 336 -11.58 17.92 18.98
CA ALA A 336 -10.98 16.81 19.70
C ALA A 336 -9.50 17.08 20.02
N TRP A 337 -8.74 17.55 19.02
CA TRP A 337 -7.31 17.84 19.16
C TRP A 337 -7.04 18.96 20.18
N THR A 338 -7.80 20.06 20.13
CA THR A 338 -7.66 21.17 21.09
C THR A 338 -7.95 20.75 22.53
N HIS A 339 -8.70 19.65 22.71
CA HIS A 339 -9.01 19.06 24.00
C HIS A 339 -8.13 17.85 24.37
N GLY A 340 -7.01 17.67 23.66
CA GLY A 340 -5.96 16.73 24.04
C GLY A 340 -6.10 15.32 23.48
N ALA A 341 -6.87 15.12 22.40
CA ALA A 341 -6.85 13.85 21.69
C ALA A 341 -5.47 13.56 21.07
N ASP A 342 -4.94 12.35 21.28
CA ASP A 342 -3.71 11.86 20.69
C ASP A 342 -3.91 11.30 19.27
N TRP A 343 -5.12 10.84 18.97
CA TRP A 343 -5.59 10.55 17.61
C TRP A 343 -7.10 10.69 17.54
N VAL A 344 -7.65 10.83 16.33
CA VAL A 344 -9.10 10.94 16.12
C VAL A 344 -9.60 9.89 15.13
N VAL A 345 -10.86 9.48 15.25
CA VAL A 345 -11.55 8.63 14.28
C VAL A 345 -13.01 9.06 14.16
N LEU A 346 -13.53 9.14 12.93
CA LEU A 346 -14.94 9.35 12.65
C LEU A 346 -15.66 8.02 12.55
N LEU A 347 -16.63 7.78 13.43
CA LEU A 347 -17.48 6.59 13.45
C LEU A 347 -18.93 6.99 13.17
N GLY A 348 -19.60 6.18 12.35
CA GLY A 348 -21.04 6.26 12.14
C GLY A 348 -21.83 5.70 13.32
N ASP A 349 -23.10 6.06 13.41
CA ASP A 349 -24.07 5.53 14.38
C ASP A 349 -24.42 4.05 14.15
N ASP A 350 -24.06 3.53 12.98
CA ASP A 350 -24.31 2.20 12.46
C ASP A 350 -23.10 1.26 12.53
N ILE A 351 -22.00 1.72 13.12
CA ILE A 351 -20.79 0.91 13.31
C ILE A 351 -20.99 -0.08 14.46
N GLU A 352 -20.50 -1.29 14.26
CA GLU A 352 -20.34 -2.32 15.29
C GLU A 352 -18.86 -2.65 15.44
N ILE A 353 -18.28 -2.34 16.60
CA ILE A 353 -16.90 -2.67 16.93
C ILE A 353 -16.87 -4.09 17.50
N THR A 354 -16.20 -4.99 16.78
CA THR A 354 -16.14 -6.41 17.15
C THR A 354 -14.89 -6.77 17.94
N CYS A 355 -13.87 -5.90 17.96
CA CYS A 355 -12.64 -6.11 18.73
C CYS A 355 -12.70 -5.43 20.12
N PRO A 356 -12.62 -6.19 21.23
CA PRO A 356 -12.64 -5.63 22.59
C PRO A 356 -11.31 -4.99 23.02
N PHE A 357 -10.27 -5.05 22.19
CA PHE A 357 -8.94 -4.48 22.48
C PHE A 357 -8.46 -3.53 21.37
N HIS A 358 -9.41 -2.88 20.70
CA HIS A 358 -9.13 -1.99 19.56
C HIS A 358 -8.25 -0.80 19.96
N HIS A 359 -8.42 -0.21 21.14
CA HIS A 359 -7.63 0.94 21.59
C HIS A 359 -6.17 0.52 21.79
N ARG A 360 -5.92 -0.64 22.41
CA ARG A 360 -4.58 -1.24 22.51
C ARG A 360 -3.95 -1.48 21.15
N ALA A 361 -4.71 -2.00 20.19
CA ALA A 361 -4.23 -2.26 18.83
C ALA A 361 -3.81 -0.97 18.11
N PHE A 362 -4.59 0.11 18.20
CA PHE A 362 -4.20 1.42 17.65
C PHE A 362 -3.02 2.04 18.39
N TYR A 363 -2.99 1.96 19.71
CA TYR A 363 -1.86 2.45 20.49
C TYR A 363 -0.56 1.75 20.07
N ARG A 364 -0.59 0.42 19.91
CA ARG A 364 0.53 -0.37 19.38
C ARG A 364 0.92 0.07 17.98
N SER A 365 -0.07 0.28 17.10
CA SER A 365 0.18 0.69 15.72
C SER A 365 0.93 2.04 15.63
N PHE A 366 0.53 3.03 16.42
CA PHE A 366 1.25 4.31 16.50
C PHE A 366 2.65 4.17 17.09
N LEU A 367 2.85 3.30 18.08
CA LEU A 367 4.18 2.99 18.62
C LEU A 367 5.06 2.29 17.57
N ASP A 368 4.52 1.34 16.82
CA ASP A 368 5.22 0.65 15.73
C ASP A 368 5.69 1.65 14.67
N ILE A 369 4.81 2.57 14.26
CA ILE A 369 5.17 3.63 13.31
C ILE A 369 6.28 4.52 13.90
N SER A 370 6.06 5.05 15.11
CA SER A 370 7.00 5.93 15.80
C SER A 370 8.40 5.31 15.88
N ASN A 371 8.49 4.05 16.33
CA ASN A 371 9.75 3.34 16.48
C ASN A 371 10.40 2.99 15.14
N ARG A 372 9.61 2.52 14.15
CA ARG A 372 10.13 2.02 12.87
C ARG A 372 10.75 3.10 12.01
N ILE A 373 10.16 4.30 11.98
CA ILE A 373 10.65 5.42 11.16
C ILE A 373 11.20 6.59 11.99
N ASN A 374 11.41 6.38 13.29
CA ASN A 374 12.00 7.36 14.23
C ASN A 374 11.30 8.72 14.23
N VAL A 375 9.97 8.71 14.36
CA VAL A 375 9.11 9.90 14.39
C VAL A 375 8.37 9.99 15.72
N PRO A 376 7.88 11.17 16.13
CA PRO A 376 7.11 11.31 17.37
C PRO A 376 5.86 10.43 17.40
N PHE A 377 5.47 9.97 18.60
CA PHE A 377 4.22 9.25 18.82
C PHE A 377 3.01 10.07 18.32
N GLY A 378 2.09 9.40 17.61
CA GLY A 378 0.95 10.03 16.95
C GLY A 378 1.24 10.52 15.54
N PHE A 379 2.38 10.14 14.94
CA PHE A 379 2.61 10.28 13.50
C PHE A 379 1.97 9.10 12.75
N GLY A 380 1.33 9.40 11.63
CA GLY A 380 0.70 8.41 10.75
C GLY A 380 -0.82 8.44 10.76
N CYS A 381 -1.38 7.50 10.01
CA CYS A 381 -2.80 7.34 9.76
C CYS A 381 -3.15 5.83 9.65
N PRO A 382 -2.93 5.03 10.71
CA PRO A 382 -3.44 3.65 10.75
C PRO A 382 -4.96 3.64 10.58
N PHE A 383 -5.53 2.55 10.06
CA PHE A 383 -6.98 2.48 9.80
C PHE A 383 -7.58 1.16 10.28
N TRP A 384 -8.90 1.15 10.48
CA TRP A 384 -9.63 -0.02 11.00
C TRP A 384 -9.72 -1.13 9.95
N ASN A 385 -9.77 -2.38 10.42
CA ASN A 385 -10.11 -3.52 9.57
C ASN A 385 -11.62 -3.61 9.41
N ASP A 386 -12.17 -2.90 8.42
CA ASP A 386 -13.59 -2.95 8.09
C ASP A 386 -13.93 -4.24 7.32
N ILE A 387 -14.59 -5.16 8.00
CA ILE A 387 -14.99 -6.44 7.41
C ILE A 387 -16.07 -6.28 6.33
N SER A 388 -16.77 -5.14 6.30
CA SER A 388 -17.72 -4.79 5.25
C SER A 388 -17.02 -4.28 3.98
N PHE A 389 -15.76 -3.85 4.08
CA PHE A 389 -14.98 -3.34 2.94
C PHE A 389 -13.49 -3.74 3.03
N PRO A 390 -13.17 -5.04 2.92
CA PRO A 390 -11.82 -5.54 3.14
C PRO A 390 -10.77 -4.89 2.25
N GLY A 391 -9.66 -4.45 2.84
CA GLY A 391 -8.52 -3.89 2.12
C GLY A 391 -8.65 -2.42 1.71
N PHE A 392 -9.81 -1.79 1.89
CA PHE A 392 -9.96 -0.35 1.70
C PHE A 392 -9.66 0.38 3.01
N PRO A 393 -8.99 1.56 2.96
CA PRO A 393 -8.63 2.31 4.16
C PRO A 393 -9.82 3.10 4.73
N THR A 394 -10.91 2.42 5.10
CA THR A 394 -12.05 3.06 5.78
C THR A 394 -11.70 3.36 7.24
N PHE A 395 -12.34 4.40 7.79
CA PHE A 395 -12.18 4.81 9.18
C PHE A 395 -10.71 5.07 9.56
N PRO A 396 -10.00 5.99 8.90
CA PRO A 396 -8.63 6.32 9.31
C PRO A 396 -8.59 6.89 10.73
N CYS A 397 -7.63 6.42 11.52
CA CYS A 397 -7.25 7.01 12.80
C CYS A 397 -6.09 7.98 12.58
N VAL A 398 -6.37 9.28 12.65
CA VAL A 398 -5.37 10.32 12.36
C VAL A 398 -4.73 10.81 13.66
N GLY A 399 -3.42 10.64 13.78
CA GLY A 399 -2.70 11.01 15.00
C GLY A 399 -2.43 12.51 15.13
N LYS A 400 -2.20 12.98 16.36
CA LYS A 400 -2.01 14.40 16.72
C LYS A 400 -0.90 15.11 15.94
N ILE A 401 0.12 14.38 15.47
CA ILE A 401 1.23 15.00 14.72
C ILE A 401 0.74 15.52 13.37
N HIS A 402 -0.31 14.91 12.79
CA HIS A 402 -0.94 15.45 11.58
C HIS A 402 -1.44 16.88 11.80
N PHE A 403 -2.15 17.12 12.91
CA PHE A 403 -2.69 18.45 13.25
C PHE A 403 -1.58 19.46 13.52
N ASN A 404 -0.46 19.04 14.11
CA ASN A 404 0.71 19.90 14.27
C ASN A 404 1.33 20.32 12.94
N ILE A 405 1.24 19.47 11.89
CA ILE A 405 1.80 19.73 10.56
C ILE A 405 0.85 20.60 9.73
N PHE A 406 -0.45 20.29 9.74
CA PHE A 406 -1.43 20.87 8.82
C PHE A 406 -2.38 21.89 9.45
N GLY A 407 -2.43 22.00 10.78
CA GLY A 407 -3.36 22.87 11.50
C GLY A 407 -4.81 22.40 11.52
N GLY A 408 -5.10 21.22 10.96
CA GLY A 408 -6.42 20.62 10.85
C GLY A 408 -6.32 19.19 10.30
N LEU A 409 -7.45 18.53 10.09
CA LEU A 409 -7.54 17.25 9.40
C LEU A 409 -7.45 17.44 7.89
N ILE A 410 -8.05 18.51 7.38
CA ILE A 410 -7.90 18.94 5.99
C ILE A 410 -6.98 20.16 5.98
N PRO A 411 -5.89 20.15 5.19
CA PRO A 411 -5.04 21.34 5.06
C PRO A 411 -5.86 22.54 4.60
N GLU A 412 -5.57 23.73 5.15
CA GLU A 412 -6.33 24.96 4.87
C GLU A 412 -6.54 25.19 3.36
N HIS A 413 -5.46 25.04 2.56
CA HIS A 413 -5.48 25.23 1.11
C HIS A 413 -6.27 24.16 0.33
N ARG A 414 -6.74 23.10 1.00
CA ARG A 414 -7.51 21.99 0.42
C ARG A 414 -8.97 21.93 0.89
N ARG A 415 -9.39 22.73 1.88
CA ARG A 415 -10.74 22.65 2.47
C ARG A 415 -11.88 22.72 1.45
N GLU A 416 -11.75 23.53 0.41
CA GLU A 416 -12.75 23.65 -0.64
C GLU A 416 -12.80 22.46 -1.61
N SER A 417 -11.77 21.59 -1.60
CA SER A 417 -11.70 20.41 -2.46
C SER A 417 -12.50 19.23 -1.92
N PHE A 418 -12.69 19.16 -0.60
CA PHE A 418 -13.37 18.06 0.08
C PHE A 418 -14.78 18.46 0.50
N VAL A 419 -15.77 17.77 -0.07
CA VAL A 419 -17.18 17.95 0.30
C VAL A 419 -17.63 16.78 1.16
N ASN A 420 -17.74 15.58 0.57
CA ASN A 420 -18.28 14.43 1.28
C ASN A 420 -17.75 13.06 0.86
N GLN A 421 -16.71 13.02 0.02
CA GLN A 421 -16.03 11.81 -0.40
C GLN A 421 -14.52 12.03 -0.36
N ASP A 422 -13.78 10.94 -0.49
CA ASP A 422 -12.34 10.89 -0.75
C ASP A 422 -11.40 11.40 0.37
N LEU A 423 -11.90 11.85 1.53
CA LEU A 423 -11.03 12.25 2.63
C LEU A 423 -10.26 11.04 3.23
N ASP A 424 -10.94 9.90 3.41
CA ASP A 424 -10.32 8.64 3.85
C ASP A 424 -9.13 8.21 2.96
N PRO A 425 -9.32 8.01 1.64
CA PRO A 425 -8.21 7.61 0.77
C PRO A 425 -7.15 8.71 0.62
N TYR A 426 -7.49 10.00 0.73
CA TYR A 426 -6.49 11.08 0.76
C TYR A 426 -5.56 10.94 1.96
N LEU A 427 -6.10 10.81 3.18
CA LEU A 427 -5.32 10.66 4.41
C LEU A 427 -4.45 9.40 4.37
N HIS A 428 -5.00 8.30 3.85
CA HIS A 428 -4.24 7.08 3.63
C HIS A 428 -3.06 7.30 2.67
N HIS A 429 -3.31 7.86 1.47
CA HIS A 429 -2.26 8.06 0.47
C HIS A 429 -1.17 9.04 0.92
N LEU A 430 -1.54 10.04 1.73
CA LEU A 430 -0.62 11.05 2.25
C LEU A 430 0.52 10.39 3.06
N TYR A 431 0.22 9.37 3.86
CA TYR A 431 1.19 8.68 4.72
C TYR A 431 1.68 7.34 4.14
N LEU A 432 1.10 6.86 3.03
CA LEU A 432 1.39 5.55 2.43
C LEU A 432 2.87 5.37 2.08
N LYS A 433 3.53 6.40 1.52
CA LYS A 433 4.96 6.33 1.15
C LYS A 433 5.87 6.06 2.35
N LEU A 434 5.46 6.41 3.57
CA LEU A 434 6.24 6.20 4.78
C LEU A 434 5.93 4.86 5.46
N GLY A 435 4.96 4.11 4.93
CA GLY A 435 4.39 2.95 5.62
C GLY A 435 3.64 3.30 6.89
N ALA A 436 3.23 4.55 7.05
CA ALA A 436 2.62 5.05 8.27
C ALA A 436 1.08 4.92 8.23
N THR A 437 0.56 4.01 7.41
CA THR A 437 -0.89 3.73 7.25
C THR A 437 -1.21 2.23 7.28
N PRO A 438 -0.74 1.47 8.28
CA PRO A 438 -1.07 0.06 8.35
C PRO A 438 -2.57 -0.13 8.59
N CYS A 439 -3.16 -1.14 7.94
CA CYS A 439 -4.42 -1.73 8.40
C CYS A 439 -4.15 -2.34 9.79
N VAL A 440 -4.91 -1.93 10.80
CA VAL A 440 -4.84 -2.53 12.12
C VAL A 440 -5.72 -3.77 12.11
N THR A 441 -5.16 -4.88 11.61
CA THR A 441 -5.89 -6.13 11.34
C THR A 441 -6.67 -6.65 12.55
N ASP A 442 -6.16 -6.37 13.74
CA ASP A 442 -6.75 -6.79 15.02
C ASP A 442 -7.93 -5.90 15.44
N ALA A 443 -7.98 -4.65 14.99
CA ALA A 443 -9.08 -3.72 15.29
C ALA A 443 -10.15 -3.83 14.21
N THR A 444 -11.08 -4.76 14.41
CA THR A 444 -12.16 -5.05 13.46
C THR A 444 -13.44 -4.28 13.79
N LEU A 445 -14.09 -3.78 12.74
CA LEU A 445 -15.44 -3.22 12.81
C LEU A 445 -16.28 -3.71 11.64
N ARG A 446 -17.60 -3.56 11.75
CA ARG A 446 -18.57 -3.77 10.69
C ARG A 446 -19.35 -2.49 10.45
N ASN A 447 -19.40 -2.05 9.20
CA ASN A 447 -20.24 -0.94 8.76
C ASN A 447 -21.61 -1.46 8.30
N GLY A 448 -22.70 -1.03 8.96
CA GLY A 448 -24.07 -1.47 8.69
C GLY A 448 -24.80 -0.71 7.58
N VAL A 449 -24.47 0.58 7.35
CA VAL A 449 -25.15 1.48 6.41
C VAL A 449 -24.10 2.33 5.68
N GLY A 450 -23.53 1.77 4.60
CA GLY A 450 -22.57 2.50 3.78
C GLY A 450 -21.55 1.64 3.01
N GLY A 451 -21.51 0.33 3.25
CA GLY A 451 -20.72 -0.60 2.45
C GLY A 451 -21.36 -0.92 1.09
N ASN A 452 -20.57 -1.39 0.11
CA ASN A 452 -21.10 -1.94 -1.15
C ASN A 452 -22.02 -3.16 -0.94
N ILE A 453 -21.95 -3.78 0.25
CA ILE A 453 -22.74 -4.94 0.64
C ILE A 453 -24.14 -4.49 1.09
N GLY A 454 -25.03 -4.25 0.11
CA GLY A 454 -26.48 -4.12 0.35
C GLY A 454 -27.04 -2.72 0.06
N SER A 455 -27.48 -2.55 -1.19
CA SER A 455 -28.63 -1.78 -1.75
C SER A 455 -29.27 -0.56 -1.06
N SER A 456 -28.82 -0.03 0.07
CA SER A 456 -29.36 1.23 0.60
C SER A 456 -28.77 2.40 -0.19
N GLU A 457 -29.63 3.25 -0.78
CA GLU A 457 -29.20 4.52 -1.37
C GLU A 457 -28.31 5.28 -0.39
N ALA A 458 -27.22 5.87 -0.89
CA ALA A 458 -26.32 6.67 -0.07
C ALA A 458 -27.11 7.78 0.65
N ARG A 459 -26.76 8.07 1.91
CA ARG A 459 -27.47 9.06 2.75
C ARG A 459 -27.54 10.46 2.11
N TYR A 460 -26.65 10.76 1.16
CA TYR A 460 -26.57 12.01 0.40
C TYR A 460 -25.89 11.75 -0.96
N SER A 461 -26.07 12.69 -1.91
CA SER A 461 -25.37 12.68 -3.20
C SER A 461 -23.85 12.70 -2.97
N ARG A 462 -23.14 11.76 -3.59
CA ARG A 462 -21.68 11.62 -3.47
C ARG A 462 -21.00 12.63 -4.39
N ILE A 463 -20.18 13.50 -3.82
CA ILE A 463 -19.37 14.48 -4.54
C ILE A 463 -17.89 14.13 -4.32
N PRO A 464 -17.22 13.55 -5.32
CA PRO A 464 -15.79 13.28 -5.28
C PRO A 464 -14.97 14.54 -5.03
N ALA A 465 -13.89 14.41 -4.27
CA ALA A 465 -12.97 15.53 -4.06
C ALA A 465 -12.22 15.84 -5.36
N ARG A 466 -12.22 17.12 -5.76
CA ARG A 466 -11.66 17.52 -7.06
C ARG A 466 -10.12 17.51 -7.00
N GLY A 467 -9.49 16.66 -7.83
CA GLY A 467 -8.03 16.68 -8.04
C GLY A 467 -7.18 16.15 -6.89
N TRP A 468 -7.77 15.52 -5.86
CA TRP A 468 -7.01 15.09 -4.67
C TRP A 468 -5.87 14.11 -4.99
N ARG A 469 -6.08 13.24 -5.98
CA ARG A 469 -5.07 12.29 -6.45
C ARG A 469 -3.89 12.97 -7.13
N ASP A 470 -4.08 14.19 -7.65
CA ASP A 470 -3.01 15.00 -8.24
C ASP A 470 -2.21 15.73 -7.16
N PHE A 471 -2.89 16.25 -6.13
CA PHE A 471 -2.25 17.09 -5.12
C PHE A 471 -1.74 16.37 -3.87
N VAL A 472 -2.13 15.12 -3.62
CA VAL A 472 -1.67 14.37 -2.43
C VAL A 472 -0.15 14.17 -2.41
N LEU A 473 0.46 13.97 -3.58
CA LEU A 473 1.92 13.85 -3.71
C LEU A 473 2.62 15.20 -3.45
N GLU A 474 1.96 16.30 -3.82
CA GLU A 474 2.46 17.64 -3.54
C GLU A 474 2.39 17.93 -2.04
N ASP A 475 1.26 17.64 -1.40
CA ASP A 475 1.10 17.84 0.04
C ASP A 475 2.09 16.95 0.83
N TYR A 476 2.36 15.72 0.37
CA TYR A 476 3.40 14.85 0.92
C TYR A 476 4.79 15.49 0.85
N ARG A 477 5.21 15.95 -0.34
CA ARG A 477 6.55 16.55 -0.55
C ARG A 477 6.74 17.84 0.22
N THR A 478 5.70 18.67 0.27
CA THR A 478 5.76 20.02 0.84
C THR A 478 5.60 20.02 2.35
N HIS A 479 4.79 19.11 2.92
CA HIS A 479 4.45 19.15 4.34
C HIS A 479 4.94 17.95 5.15
N LEU A 480 4.94 16.72 4.62
CA LEU A 480 5.38 15.55 5.40
C LEU A 480 6.87 15.28 5.29
N LEU A 481 7.42 15.34 4.08
CA LEU A 481 8.83 15.03 3.84
C LEU A 481 9.80 15.90 4.67
N PRO A 482 9.56 17.21 4.87
CA PRO A 482 10.44 18.04 5.72
C PRO A 482 10.43 17.67 7.21
N PHE A 483 9.41 16.93 7.68
CA PHE A 483 9.33 16.44 9.05
C PHE A 483 10.06 15.10 9.26
N MET A 484 10.50 14.45 8.18
CA MET A 484 11.09 13.12 8.26
C MET A 484 12.58 13.19 8.61
N PRO A 485 13.07 12.30 9.49
CA PRO A 485 14.50 12.10 9.65
C PRO A 485 15.19 11.81 8.31
N GLU A 486 16.41 12.31 8.15
CA GLU A 486 17.21 12.03 6.95
C GLU A 486 17.38 10.51 6.77
N GLY A 487 17.22 10.02 5.54
CA GLY A 487 17.32 8.59 5.22
C GLY A 487 16.10 7.74 5.61
N THR A 488 14.98 8.35 6.02
CA THR A 488 13.73 7.60 6.28
C THR A 488 13.34 6.76 5.07
N PRO A 489 13.20 5.42 5.21
CA PRO A 489 12.80 4.56 4.10
C PRO A 489 11.44 4.95 3.52
N GLN A 490 11.35 5.02 2.20
CA GLN A 490 10.11 5.32 1.48
C GLN A 490 9.74 4.18 0.55
N TYR A 491 8.44 3.90 0.47
CA TYR A 491 7.88 3.04 -0.57
C TYR A 491 7.72 3.81 -1.87
N ILE A 492 7.92 3.09 -2.97
CA ILE A 492 7.59 3.53 -4.32
C ILE A 492 6.12 3.18 -4.57
N THR A 493 5.29 4.15 -4.92
CA THR A 493 3.89 3.89 -5.26
C THR A 493 3.74 3.71 -6.76
N VAL A 494 3.29 2.54 -7.17
CA VAL A 494 3.04 2.17 -8.57
C VAL A 494 1.64 1.60 -8.64
N ASP A 495 0.73 2.14 -9.42
CA ASP A 495 -0.54 1.46 -9.70
C ASP A 495 -0.49 0.81 -11.09
N VAL A 496 -1.05 -0.40 -11.20
CA VAL A 496 -1.16 -1.13 -12.47
C VAL A 496 -2.53 -0.84 -13.07
N VAL A 497 -2.57 -0.25 -14.26
CA VAL A 497 -3.81 0.10 -14.96
C VAL A 497 -3.98 -0.80 -16.18
N VAL A 498 -5.12 -1.51 -16.24
CA VAL A 498 -5.46 -2.45 -17.30
C VAL A 498 -6.83 -2.10 -17.91
N PRO A 499 -6.88 -1.51 -19.11
CA PRO A 499 -8.12 -1.43 -19.86
C PRO A 499 -8.47 -2.82 -20.42
N SER A 500 -9.69 -3.29 -20.17
CA SER A 500 -10.15 -4.62 -20.59
C SER A 500 -11.47 -4.53 -21.33
N PHE A 501 -11.46 -4.91 -22.60
CA PHE A 501 -12.67 -5.03 -23.41
C PHE A 501 -13.21 -6.47 -23.41
N ARG A 502 -12.33 -7.46 -23.23
CA ARG A 502 -12.67 -8.88 -23.42
C ARG A 502 -12.95 -9.60 -22.11
N VAL A 503 -12.40 -9.10 -21.00
CA VAL A 503 -12.56 -9.67 -19.64
C VAL A 503 -12.09 -11.13 -19.58
N ARG A 504 -10.90 -11.41 -20.11
CA ARG A 504 -10.32 -12.76 -20.07
C ARG A 504 -9.70 -13.05 -18.72
N LEU A 505 -10.39 -13.87 -17.91
CA LEU A 505 -10.04 -14.11 -16.51
C LEU A 505 -8.67 -14.76 -16.32
N ASP A 506 -8.17 -15.55 -17.28
CA ASP A 506 -6.85 -16.15 -17.24
C ASP A 506 -5.73 -15.09 -17.28
N TYR A 507 -5.83 -14.11 -18.19
CA TYR A 507 -4.86 -13.02 -18.29
C TYR A 507 -4.98 -12.02 -17.14
N LEU A 508 -6.21 -11.61 -16.80
CA LEU A 508 -6.43 -10.69 -15.67
C LEU A 508 -5.95 -11.28 -14.34
N ARG A 509 -6.15 -12.59 -14.11
CA ARG A 509 -5.57 -13.26 -12.93
C ARG A 509 -4.05 -13.21 -12.96
N SER A 510 -3.41 -13.54 -14.08
CA SER A 510 -1.95 -13.49 -14.20
C SER A 510 -1.39 -12.10 -13.87
N ILE A 511 -2.08 -11.04 -14.30
CA ILE A 511 -1.69 -9.66 -14.00
C ILE A 511 -1.92 -9.34 -12.51
N CYS A 512 -3.11 -9.60 -11.96
CA CYS A 512 -3.42 -9.33 -10.56
C CYS A 512 -2.67 -10.22 -9.56
N HIS A 513 -2.02 -11.30 -10.02
CA HIS A 513 -1.17 -12.19 -9.22
C HIS A 513 0.31 -11.81 -9.25
N LEU A 514 0.68 -10.73 -9.94
CA LEU A 514 2.06 -10.24 -9.94
C LEU A 514 2.58 -10.06 -8.52
N LYS A 515 3.82 -10.51 -8.30
CA LYS A 515 4.47 -10.41 -7.00
C LYS A 515 4.79 -8.95 -6.71
N VAL A 516 4.23 -8.41 -5.63
CA VAL A 516 4.51 -7.04 -5.18
C VAL A 516 5.77 -7.06 -4.31
N PRO A 517 6.90 -6.46 -4.73
CA PRO A 517 8.11 -6.42 -3.92
C PRO A 517 7.90 -5.52 -2.68
N ALA A 518 8.62 -5.79 -1.59
CA ALA A 518 8.44 -5.09 -0.32
C ALA A 518 8.59 -3.55 -0.43
N MET A 519 9.39 -3.07 -1.38
CA MET A 519 9.65 -1.65 -1.65
C MET A 519 8.52 -0.93 -2.40
N ILE A 520 7.55 -1.66 -2.97
CA ILE A 520 6.45 -1.10 -3.75
C ILE A 520 5.14 -1.17 -2.95
N ARG A 521 4.28 -0.17 -3.16
CA ARG A 521 2.85 -0.23 -2.84
C ARG A 521 2.07 -0.05 -4.13
N THR A 522 1.09 -0.93 -4.37
CA THR A 522 0.35 -0.98 -5.64
C THR A 522 -1.11 -1.33 -5.42
N ASN A 523 -1.95 -0.76 -6.29
CA ASN A 523 -3.28 -1.25 -6.59
C ASN A 523 -3.31 -1.76 -8.03
N PHE A 524 -4.14 -2.76 -8.30
CA PHE A 524 -4.44 -3.23 -9.65
C PHE A 524 -5.81 -2.66 -10.05
N ILE A 525 -5.83 -1.78 -11.04
CA ILE A 525 -7.02 -1.06 -11.49
C ILE A 525 -7.43 -1.59 -12.84
N ILE A 526 -8.54 -2.34 -12.88
CA ILE A 526 -9.10 -2.95 -14.07
C ILE A 526 -10.28 -2.11 -14.55
N ILE A 527 -10.18 -1.54 -15.76
CA ILE A 527 -11.23 -0.73 -16.36
C ILE A 527 -11.92 -1.53 -17.46
N ILE A 528 -13.16 -1.95 -17.22
CA ILE A 528 -13.96 -2.74 -18.15
C ILE A 528 -14.72 -1.84 -19.12
N ASP A 529 -14.47 -1.99 -20.41
CA ASP A 529 -15.08 -1.17 -21.47
C ASP A 529 -16.20 -1.89 -22.23
N ASN A 530 -16.60 -3.07 -21.74
CA ASN A 530 -17.66 -3.90 -22.32
C ASN A 530 -18.52 -4.52 -21.22
N ILE A 531 -19.70 -3.91 -20.99
CA ILE A 531 -20.67 -4.35 -19.98
C ILE A 531 -21.07 -5.81 -20.18
N ASP A 532 -21.33 -6.24 -21.42
CA ASP A 532 -21.75 -7.62 -21.68
C ASP A 532 -20.66 -8.64 -21.33
N ALA A 533 -19.39 -8.28 -21.53
CA ALA A 533 -18.27 -9.13 -21.15
C ALA A 533 -18.09 -9.21 -19.64
N LEU A 534 -18.28 -8.09 -18.91
CA LEU A 534 -18.30 -8.09 -17.45
C LEU A 534 -19.40 -8.99 -16.91
N LEU A 535 -20.64 -8.80 -17.38
CA LEU A 535 -21.79 -9.56 -16.91
C LEU A 535 -21.62 -11.05 -17.20
N ARG A 536 -21.12 -11.43 -18.39
CA ARG A 536 -20.81 -12.85 -18.67
C ARG A 536 -19.77 -13.41 -17.71
N ALA A 537 -18.65 -12.71 -17.50
CA ALA A 537 -17.61 -13.18 -16.59
C ALA A 537 -18.12 -13.35 -15.15
N ALA A 538 -18.95 -12.43 -14.66
CA ALA A 538 -19.57 -12.54 -13.34
C ALA A 538 -20.54 -13.73 -13.24
N ARG A 539 -21.39 -13.95 -14.27
CA ARG A 539 -22.30 -15.10 -14.33
C ARG A 539 -21.55 -16.43 -14.37
N ASP A 540 -20.44 -16.49 -15.12
CA ASP A 540 -19.60 -17.70 -15.19
C ASP A 540 -18.95 -18.03 -13.83
N LEU A 541 -18.73 -17.03 -12.98
CA LEU A 541 -18.17 -17.20 -11.64
C LEU A 541 -19.19 -17.59 -10.58
N THR A 542 -20.43 -17.10 -10.64
CA THR A 542 -21.45 -17.35 -9.60
C THR A 542 -22.51 -18.37 -10.00
N GLY A 543 -22.80 -18.53 -11.29
CA GLY A 543 -23.94 -19.30 -11.80
C GLY A 543 -25.29 -18.55 -11.76
N ASP A 544 -25.32 -17.30 -11.30
CA ASP A 544 -26.55 -16.51 -11.15
C ASP A 544 -26.96 -15.80 -12.45
N GLY A 545 -28.26 -15.74 -12.74
CA GLY A 545 -28.76 -15.13 -13.98
C GLY A 545 -28.93 -13.60 -13.96
N ASP A 546 -29.33 -13.05 -12.81
CA ASP A 546 -29.67 -11.64 -12.65
C ASP A 546 -28.62 -10.92 -11.79
N ILE A 547 -27.70 -10.22 -12.45
CA ILE A 547 -26.56 -9.55 -11.83
C ILE A 547 -26.50 -8.11 -12.37
N THR A 548 -26.51 -7.13 -11.48
CA THR A 548 -26.30 -5.72 -11.81
C THR A 548 -24.82 -5.42 -12.11
N ILE A 549 -24.52 -4.29 -12.76
CA ILE A 549 -23.13 -3.90 -13.06
C ILE A 549 -22.29 -3.81 -11.78
N SER A 550 -22.80 -3.16 -10.73
CA SER A 550 -22.09 -3.03 -9.45
C SER A 550 -21.82 -4.38 -8.80
N GLN A 551 -22.78 -5.31 -8.81
CA GLN A 551 -22.57 -6.66 -8.31
C GLN A 551 -21.52 -7.41 -9.13
N ALA A 552 -21.51 -7.22 -10.45
CA ALA A 552 -20.53 -7.85 -11.33
C ALA A 552 -19.12 -7.30 -11.10
N GLU A 553 -18.96 -5.99 -10.86
CA GLU A 553 -17.70 -5.38 -10.44
C GLU A 553 -17.21 -6.00 -9.12
N ASP A 554 -18.06 -6.07 -8.09
CA ASP A 554 -17.70 -6.63 -6.78
C ASP A 554 -17.38 -8.15 -6.83
N ILE A 555 -18.07 -8.91 -7.70
CA ILE A 555 -17.76 -10.34 -7.94
C ILE A 555 -16.38 -10.47 -8.56
N LEU A 556 -16.10 -9.70 -9.62
CA LEU A 556 -14.84 -9.78 -10.33
C LEU A 556 -13.67 -9.26 -9.49
N GLU A 557 -13.89 -8.20 -8.71
CA GLU A 557 -12.90 -7.62 -7.79
C GLU A 557 -12.46 -8.65 -6.74
N ARG A 558 -13.42 -9.29 -6.05
CA ARG A 558 -13.13 -10.37 -5.08
C ARG A 558 -12.42 -11.55 -5.71
N HIS A 559 -12.84 -11.95 -6.91
CA HIS A 559 -12.24 -13.05 -7.64
C HIS A 559 -10.78 -12.76 -8.03
N LEU A 560 -10.49 -11.55 -8.48
CA LEU A 560 -9.12 -11.15 -8.87
C LEU A 560 -8.22 -10.84 -7.66
N ALA A 561 -8.79 -10.47 -6.52
CA ALA A 561 -8.07 -10.18 -5.27
C ALA A 561 -7.65 -11.44 -4.48
N MET A 562 -7.94 -12.64 -4.97
CA MET A 562 -7.60 -13.90 -4.27
C MET A 562 -6.09 -14.12 -4.05
N SER A 563 -5.22 -13.42 -4.78
CA SER A 563 -3.76 -13.40 -4.53
C SER A 563 -3.35 -12.64 -3.27
N GLY A 564 -4.28 -11.89 -2.64
CA GLY A 564 -3.99 -10.97 -1.55
C GLY A 564 -3.61 -9.56 -2.01
N ASN A 565 -3.52 -9.31 -3.33
CA ASN A 565 -3.31 -7.98 -3.87
C ASN A 565 -4.59 -7.14 -3.84
N VAL A 566 -4.45 -5.82 -3.67
CA VAL A 566 -5.58 -4.90 -3.74
C VAL A 566 -5.97 -4.70 -5.20
N VAL A 567 -7.16 -5.18 -5.57
CA VAL A 567 -7.72 -5.05 -6.92
C VAL A 567 -8.92 -4.11 -6.87
N ARG A 568 -9.08 -3.30 -7.91
CA ARG A 568 -10.23 -2.44 -8.15
C ARG A 568 -10.79 -2.70 -9.54
N VAL A 569 -12.08 -2.99 -9.65
CA VAL A 569 -12.76 -3.19 -10.94
C VAL A 569 -13.77 -2.08 -11.18
N ARG A 570 -13.70 -1.41 -12.34
CA ARG A 570 -14.64 -0.34 -12.72
C ARG A 570 -15.10 -0.53 -14.16
N CYS A 571 -16.38 -0.32 -14.46
CA CYS A 571 -16.96 -0.52 -15.78
C CYS A 571 -17.46 0.80 -16.37
N ASN A 572 -17.08 1.10 -17.61
CA ASN A 572 -17.62 2.24 -18.35
C ASN A 572 -19.08 1.99 -18.74
N ASP A 573 -19.88 3.06 -18.76
CA ASP A 573 -21.30 3.00 -19.13
C ASP A 573 -21.51 2.60 -20.60
N SER A 574 -20.46 2.70 -21.42
CA SER A 574 -20.44 2.25 -22.81
C SER A 574 -18.99 2.00 -23.26
N ASN A 575 -18.81 1.44 -24.46
CA ASN A 575 -17.48 1.30 -25.07
C ASN A 575 -16.93 2.69 -25.44
N LEU A 576 -16.03 3.21 -24.61
CA LEU A 576 -15.35 4.49 -24.80
C LEU A 576 -13.99 4.33 -25.52
N GLY A 577 -13.48 3.11 -25.62
CA GLY A 577 -12.19 2.79 -26.21
C GLY A 577 -11.03 2.79 -25.22
N ALA A 578 -9.88 2.32 -25.69
CA ALA A 578 -8.68 2.13 -24.87
C ALA A 578 -8.17 3.45 -24.23
N SER A 579 -8.06 4.54 -24.99
CA SER A 579 -7.61 5.85 -24.49
C SER A 579 -8.47 6.35 -23.31
N ALA A 580 -9.80 6.34 -23.47
CA ALA A 580 -10.72 6.79 -22.44
C ALA A 580 -10.69 5.87 -21.20
N SER A 581 -10.55 4.56 -21.42
CA SER A 581 -10.45 3.58 -20.34
C SER A 581 -9.16 3.73 -19.53
N ARG A 582 -8.01 3.96 -20.20
CA ARG A 582 -6.74 4.30 -19.53
C ARG A 582 -6.85 5.60 -18.75
N ASN A 583 -7.50 6.62 -19.30
CA ASN A 583 -7.76 7.88 -18.60
C ASN A 583 -8.58 7.68 -17.32
N ARG A 584 -9.61 6.82 -17.36
CA ARG A 584 -10.35 6.46 -16.16
C ARG A 584 -9.45 5.76 -15.13
N GLY A 585 -8.59 4.83 -15.58
CA GLY A 585 -7.61 4.20 -14.71
C GLY A 585 -6.63 5.18 -14.06
N ILE A 586 -6.12 6.16 -14.82
CA ILE A 586 -5.29 7.26 -14.29
C ILE A 586 -6.05 8.09 -13.26
N ASN A 587 -7.35 8.33 -13.48
CA ASN A 587 -8.20 9.08 -12.55
C ASN A 587 -8.57 8.29 -11.29
N GLU A 588 -8.48 6.96 -11.32
CA GLU A 588 -8.64 6.11 -10.13
C GLU A 588 -7.35 6.04 -9.30
N SER A 589 -6.20 6.20 -9.95
CA SER A 589 -4.86 6.10 -9.35
C SER A 589 -4.39 7.39 -8.64
N ALA A 590 -3.82 7.20 -7.45
CA ALA A 590 -3.11 8.21 -6.68
C ALA A 590 -1.63 7.86 -6.47
N ALA A 591 -1.10 6.89 -7.21
CA ALA A 591 0.30 6.49 -7.17
C ALA A 591 1.21 7.51 -7.88
N GLU A 592 2.49 7.49 -7.54
CA GLU A 592 3.51 8.32 -8.18
C GLU A 592 3.79 7.87 -9.61
N PHE A 593 3.70 6.56 -9.85
CA PHE A 593 3.88 5.96 -11.16
C PHE A 593 2.67 5.09 -11.55
N ILE A 594 2.42 5.01 -12.85
CA ILE A 594 1.33 4.22 -13.43
C ILE A 594 1.94 3.26 -14.45
N LEU A 595 1.82 1.96 -14.19
CA LEU A 595 2.16 0.90 -15.14
C LEU A 595 0.93 0.57 -15.98
N ASN A 596 1.00 0.83 -17.28
CA ASN A 596 -0.03 0.42 -18.23
C ASN A 596 0.29 -0.98 -18.75
N LEU A 597 -0.71 -1.85 -18.69
CA LEU A 597 -0.70 -3.19 -19.29
C LEU A 597 -1.98 -3.41 -20.10
N ASP A 598 -1.91 -4.18 -21.19
CA ASP A 598 -3.10 -4.62 -21.93
C ASP A 598 -3.73 -5.89 -21.31
N ASP A 599 -5.00 -6.17 -21.63
CA ASP A 599 -5.80 -7.27 -21.04
C ASP A 599 -5.46 -8.67 -21.55
N ASP A 600 -4.52 -8.78 -22.48
CA ASP A 600 -4.15 -10.01 -23.17
C ASP A 600 -2.67 -10.40 -23.01
N LEU A 601 -2.02 -9.89 -21.97
CA LEU A 601 -0.59 -10.11 -21.70
C LEU A 601 -0.33 -11.19 -20.65
N ILE A 602 0.78 -11.91 -20.84
CA ILE A 602 1.33 -12.84 -19.84
C ILE A 602 2.59 -12.20 -19.27
N PRO A 603 2.53 -11.53 -18.11
CA PRO A 603 3.70 -10.91 -17.52
C PRO A 603 4.61 -11.94 -16.84
N ASP A 604 5.92 -11.68 -16.82
CA ASP A 604 6.82 -12.41 -15.94
C ASP A 604 6.48 -12.11 -14.46
N GLU A 605 6.63 -13.10 -13.56
CA GLU A 605 6.24 -12.98 -12.15
C GLU A 605 6.96 -11.85 -11.40
N ASP A 606 8.19 -11.50 -11.83
CA ASP A 606 9.05 -10.48 -11.25
C ASP A 606 8.94 -9.12 -11.94
N LEU A 607 7.94 -8.89 -12.81
CA LEU A 607 7.76 -7.63 -13.56
C LEU A 607 7.85 -6.38 -12.68
N LEU A 608 7.10 -6.34 -11.57
CA LEU A 608 7.11 -5.22 -10.63
C LEU A 608 8.44 -5.08 -9.88
N GLU A 609 9.14 -6.19 -9.64
CA GLU A 609 10.47 -6.18 -9.02
C GLU A 609 11.50 -5.51 -9.94
N GLN A 610 11.45 -5.80 -11.24
CA GLN A 610 12.35 -5.17 -12.23
C GLN A 610 12.09 -3.66 -12.36
N TYR A 611 10.83 -3.24 -12.43
CA TYR A 611 10.48 -1.82 -12.40
C TYR A 611 10.90 -1.15 -11.09
N GLY A 612 10.64 -1.77 -9.93
CA GLY A 612 11.03 -1.23 -8.62
C GLY A 612 12.54 -1.01 -8.48
N ARG A 613 13.34 -1.98 -8.92
CA ARG A 613 14.80 -1.86 -8.95
C ARG A 613 15.24 -0.67 -9.83
N LYS A 614 14.69 -0.52 -11.03
CA LYS A 614 15.03 0.61 -11.89
C LYS A 614 14.60 1.94 -11.28
N LEU A 615 13.37 2.04 -10.76
CA LEU A 615 12.85 3.24 -10.11
C LEU A 615 13.69 3.69 -8.90
N SER A 616 14.32 2.76 -8.18
CA SER A 616 15.24 3.11 -7.08
C SER A 616 16.56 3.78 -7.53
N GLN A 617 16.84 3.77 -8.84
CA GLN A 617 18.09 4.25 -9.43
C GLN A 617 17.90 5.47 -10.35
N ILE A 618 16.66 5.85 -10.66
CA ILE A 618 16.39 6.98 -11.56
C ILE A 618 16.44 8.32 -10.81
N ASP A 619 16.70 9.37 -11.57
CA ASP A 619 16.61 10.76 -11.13
C ASP A 619 15.26 11.38 -11.54
N ASP A 620 15.01 12.63 -11.14
CA ASP A 620 13.78 13.35 -11.45
C ASP A 620 13.60 13.74 -12.93
N THR A 621 14.60 13.52 -13.78
CA THR A 621 14.52 13.78 -15.22
C THR A 621 13.88 12.65 -16.01
N VAL A 622 13.65 11.49 -15.38
CA VAL A 622 13.03 10.33 -16.02
C VAL A 622 11.51 10.44 -15.95
N ALA A 623 10.87 10.53 -17.12
CA ALA A 623 9.42 10.63 -17.25
C ALA A 623 8.72 9.26 -17.21
N GLY A 624 9.44 8.18 -17.49
CA GLY A 624 8.89 6.84 -17.51
C GLY A 624 9.91 5.76 -17.88
N LEU A 625 9.46 4.51 -17.79
CA LEU A 625 10.22 3.30 -18.07
C LEU A 625 9.45 2.45 -19.09
N VAL A 626 10.13 1.97 -20.12
CA VAL A 626 9.56 1.13 -21.17
C VAL A 626 10.01 -0.31 -20.96
N GLY A 627 9.08 -1.21 -20.68
CA GLY A 627 9.35 -2.63 -20.54
C GLY A 627 9.34 -3.36 -21.88
N LEU A 628 9.88 -4.58 -21.87
CA LEU A 628 9.93 -5.42 -23.06
C LEU A 628 8.58 -6.11 -23.29
N VAL A 629 8.02 -5.97 -24.49
CA VAL A 629 6.88 -6.79 -24.94
C VAL A 629 7.35 -7.75 -26.02
N ARG A 630 7.24 -9.04 -25.76
CA ARG A 630 7.74 -10.07 -26.67
C ARG A 630 6.61 -10.92 -27.23
N PHE A 631 6.69 -11.21 -28.53
CA PHE A 631 5.85 -12.23 -29.15
C PHE A 631 6.48 -13.62 -28.99
N PRO A 632 5.70 -14.68 -28.75
CA PRO A 632 6.22 -16.04 -28.66
C PRO A 632 6.98 -16.44 -29.93
N ARG A 633 8.21 -16.95 -29.78
CA ARG A 633 8.99 -17.52 -30.88
C ARG A 633 9.20 -19.01 -30.64
N THR A 634 8.50 -19.85 -31.40
CA THR A 634 8.59 -21.31 -31.26
C THR A 634 8.94 -21.98 -32.59
N PRO A 635 9.62 -23.15 -32.58
CA PRO A 635 9.90 -23.91 -33.81
C PRO A 635 8.62 -24.31 -34.56
N ASP A 636 7.50 -24.49 -33.85
CA ASP A 636 6.20 -24.90 -34.35
C ASP A 636 5.27 -23.72 -34.76
N MET A 637 5.75 -22.47 -34.73
CA MET A 637 4.98 -21.26 -35.03
C MET A 637 4.15 -21.34 -36.34
N PRO A 638 2.85 -20.96 -36.32
CA PRO A 638 2.02 -20.86 -37.53
C PRO A 638 2.58 -19.89 -38.58
N LEU A 639 2.38 -20.20 -39.87
CA LEU A 639 2.82 -19.39 -41.01
C LEU A 639 2.43 -17.91 -40.89
N ARG A 640 1.18 -17.65 -40.47
CA ARG A 640 0.66 -16.28 -40.28
C ARG A 640 1.38 -15.50 -39.18
N HIS A 641 1.81 -16.16 -38.10
CA HIS A 641 2.53 -15.49 -37.00
C HIS A 641 3.97 -15.19 -37.42
N ALA A 642 4.62 -16.12 -38.15
CA ALA A 642 5.92 -15.86 -38.76
C ALA A 642 5.82 -14.67 -39.74
N ALA A 643 4.74 -14.60 -40.53
CA ALA A 643 4.50 -13.47 -41.43
C ALA A 643 4.31 -12.13 -40.70
N VAL A 644 3.66 -12.11 -39.52
CA VAL A 644 3.57 -10.92 -38.67
C VAL A 644 4.95 -10.45 -38.18
N LEU A 645 5.83 -11.38 -37.79
CA LEU A 645 7.20 -11.01 -37.42
C LEU A 645 8.02 -10.54 -38.64
N MET A 646 7.86 -11.19 -39.80
CA MET A 646 8.54 -10.80 -41.05
C MET A 646 8.04 -9.48 -41.62
N SER A 647 6.86 -9.00 -41.26
CA SER A 647 6.36 -7.71 -41.75
C SER A 647 7.01 -6.53 -41.04
N TYR A 648 7.79 -6.79 -39.97
CA TYR A 648 8.33 -5.78 -39.05
C TYR A 648 7.30 -4.93 -38.33
N LEU A 649 6.00 -5.17 -38.51
CA LEU A 649 4.96 -4.34 -37.91
C LEU A 649 4.94 -4.42 -36.39
N THR A 650 5.59 -5.42 -35.80
CA THR A 650 5.67 -5.60 -34.34
C THR A 650 6.99 -5.13 -33.74
N PHE A 651 7.89 -4.49 -34.50
CA PHE A 651 9.21 -4.09 -34.00
C PHE A 651 9.12 -3.16 -32.77
N MET A 652 8.11 -2.29 -32.70
CA MET A 652 7.95 -1.35 -31.59
C MET A 652 7.62 -2.01 -30.25
N PHE A 653 7.08 -3.24 -30.25
CA PHE A 653 6.85 -3.99 -29.01
C PHE A 653 8.17 -4.39 -28.35
N GLU A 654 9.22 -4.60 -29.15
CA GLU A 654 10.55 -4.99 -28.68
C GLU A 654 11.51 -3.80 -28.56
N ILE A 655 11.01 -2.57 -28.58
CA ILE A 655 11.83 -1.34 -28.54
C ILE A 655 12.68 -1.21 -27.27
N ALA A 656 12.25 -1.86 -26.18
CA ALA A 656 12.97 -1.90 -24.91
C ALA A 656 14.07 -2.97 -24.86
N GLU A 657 14.23 -3.83 -25.87
CA GLU A 657 15.22 -4.92 -25.86
C GLU A 657 16.67 -4.40 -25.78
N GLN A 658 16.94 -3.22 -26.34
CA GLN A 658 18.29 -2.66 -26.39
C GLN A 658 18.49 -1.62 -25.28
N GLU A 659 19.09 -2.02 -24.16
CA GLU A 659 19.74 -1.07 -23.26
C GLU A 659 21.11 -0.72 -23.87
N SER A 660 21.17 0.39 -24.63
CA SER A 660 22.42 0.85 -25.23
C SER A 660 22.57 2.36 -25.12
N ASN A 661 23.82 2.83 -25.01
CA ASN A 661 24.15 4.25 -25.10
C ASN A 661 23.77 4.87 -26.46
N MET A 662 23.38 4.06 -27.44
CA MET A 662 23.07 4.51 -28.80
C MET A 662 21.60 4.87 -29.01
N TYR A 663 20.68 4.36 -28.19
CA TYR A 663 19.25 4.60 -28.37
C TYR A 663 18.51 4.66 -27.03
N THR A 664 17.69 5.69 -26.88
CA THR A 664 16.77 5.87 -25.77
C THR A 664 15.38 6.02 -26.37
N PRO A 665 14.40 5.19 -25.99
CA PRO A 665 13.07 5.24 -26.58
C PRO A 665 12.43 6.62 -26.36
N ALA A 666 11.87 7.20 -27.41
CA ALA A 666 11.05 8.42 -27.28
C ALA A 666 9.61 8.12 -26.82
N TRP A 667 9.19 6.86 -26.99
CA TRP A 667 7.88 6.33 -26.63
C TRP A 667 7.98 4.80 -26.50
N GLY A 668 6.95 4.17 -25.98
CA GLY A 668 6.80 2.72 -25.98
C GLY A 668 5.33 2.32 -26.03
N VAL A 669 5.09 1.06 -26.40
CA VAL A 669 3.72 0.54 -26.50
C VAL A 669 3.05 0.52 -25.13
N THR A 670 1.77 0.91 -25.08
CA THR A 670 0.98 0.95 -23.83
C THR A 670 0.76 -0.41 -23.18
N ALA A 671 1.12 -1.48 -23.87
CA ALA A 671 1.10 -2.84 -23.36
C ALA A 671 2.09 -3.08 -22.21
N ASN A 672 3.20 -2.35 -22.10
CA ASN A 672 4.14 -2.50 -20.98
C ASN A 672 4.99 -1.25 -20.80
N ILE A 673 4.38 -0.21 -20.24
CA ILE A 673 5.05 1.07 -20.03
C ILE A 673 4.60 1.70 -18.72
N LEU A 674 5.58 2.16 -17.96
CA LEU A 674 5.40 2.84 -16.69
C LEU A 674 5.69 4.32 -16.86
N PHE A 675 4.73 5.18 -16.51
CA PHE A 675 4.92 6.63 -16.54
C PHE A 675 4.90 7.21 -15.14
N ARG A 676 5.69 8.26 -14.94
CA ARG A 676 5.45 9.19 -13.83
C ARG A 676 4.07 9.81 -14.03
N ARG A 677 3.28 9.84 -12.96
CA ARG A 677 1.92 10.37 -13.01
C ARG A 677 1.96 11.88 -13.24
N THR A 678 1.18 12.35 -14.20
CA THR A 678 1.01 13.78 -14.54
C THR A 678 -0.46 14.12 -14.76
N ASN A 679 -0.76 15.38 -15.04
CA ASN A 679 -2.09 15.83 -15.44
C ASN A 679 -2.43 15.51 -16.91
N ILE A 680 -1.49 14.91 -17.66
CA ILE A 680 -1.69 14.53 -19.05
C ILE A 680 -2.63 13.32 -19.14
N ARG A 681 -3.49 13.31 -20.16
CA ARG A 681 -4.45 12.26 -20.48
C ARG A 681 -4.32 11.84 -21.95
N PHE A 682 -4.63 10.58 -22.25
CA PHE A 682 -4.72 10.05 -23.61
C PHE A 682 -5.79 10.81 -24.40
N ASP A 683 -5.51 11.16 -25.65
CA ASP A 683 -6.48 11.85 -26.50
C ASP A 683 -7.52 10.85 -27.05
N PRO A 684 -8.84 11.10 -26.90
CA PRO A 684 -9.87 10.23 -27.47
C PRO A 684 -10.01 10.34 -29.00
N ILE A 685 -9.22 11.18 -29.69
CA ILE A 685 -9.22 11.27 -31.16
C ILE A 685 -8.75 9.98 -31.85
N TYR A 686 -7.94 9.18 -31.15
CA TYR A 686 -7.43 7.91 -31.67
C TYR A 686 -8.53 6.84 -31.72
N ALA A 687 -8.33 5.83 -32.57
CA ALA A 687 -9.30 4.77 -32.73
C ALA A 687 -9.53 4.01 -31.40
N LYS A 688 -10.76 3.60 -31.12
CA LYS A 688 -11.11 2.87 -29.88
C LYS A 688 -10.28 1.60 -29.67
N THR A 689 -9.85 0.98 -30.78
CA THR A 689 -9.02 -0.23 -30.82
C THR A 689 -7.52 0.04 -30.69
N GLY A 690 -7.10 1.30 -30.53
CA GLY A 690 -5.70 1.74 -30.49
C GLY A 690 -5.14 2.17 -31.85
N GLY A 691 -3.95 2.76 -31.79
CA GLY A 691 -3.15 3.23 -32.92
C GLY A 691 -2.76 4.70 -32.76
N GLY A 692 -1.50 4.95 -32.37
CA GLY A 692 -0.88 6.26 -32.25
C GLY A 692 -1.04 6.95 -30.90
N GLU A 693 -1.97 6.50 -30.04
CA GLU A 693 -2.20 7.12 -28.73
C GLU A 693 -1.01 6.94 -27.78
N ASP A 694 -0.26 5.85 -27.95
CA ASP A 694 0.93 5.50 -27.19
C ASP A 694 2.09 6.46 -27.47
N VAL A 695 2.34 6.76 -28.75
CA VAL A 695 3.32 7.77 -29.19
C VAL A 695 2.93 9.15 -28.66
N ASP A 696 1.70 9.58 -28.92
CA ASP A 696 1.22 10.91 -28.51
C ASP A 696 1.28 11.11 -27.00
N TYR A 697 0.78 10.15 -26.24
CA TYR A 697 0.81 10.22 -24.78
C TYR A 697 2.25 10.27 -24.26
N SER A 698 3.15 9.43 -24.78
CA SER A 698 4.56 9.41 -24.40
C SER A 698 5.25 10.77 -24.60
N LEU A 699 5.02 11.40 -25.76
CA LEU A 699 5.62 12.70 -26.09
C LEU A 699 5.07 13.81 -25.20
N ARG A 700 3.74 13.86 -24.99
CA ARG A 700 3.12 14.90 -24.15
C ARG A 700 3.46 14.74 -22.67
N VAL A 701 3.57 13.50 -22.15
CA VAL A 701 4.03 13.25 -20.77
C VAL A 701 5.48 13.67 -20.62
N THR A 702 6.33 13.33 -21.58
CA THR A 702 7.74 13.70 -21.57
C THR A 702 7.92 15.22 -21.56
N GLU A 703 7.16 15.94 -22.39
CA GLU A 703 7.14 17.40 -22.41
C GLU A 703 6.67 17.99 -21.07
N ALA A 704 5.57 17.45 -20.51
CA ALA A 704 5.06 17.85 -19.19
C ALA A 704 6.04 17.60 -18.04
N CYS A 705 7.01 16.70 -18.22
CA CYS A 705 8.12 16.45 -17.31
C CYS A 705 9.37 17.29 -17.66
N ASN A 706 9.19 18.50 -18.19
CA ASN A 706 10.25 19.43 -18.58
C ASN A 706 11.24 18.83 -19.61
N GLY A 707 10.70 18.13 -20.62
CA GLY A 707 11.51 17.45 -21.63
C GLY A 707 12.27 16.24 -21.06
N GLY A 708 11.61 15.49 -20.17
CA GLY A 708 12.17 14.30 -19.52
C GLY A 708 12.58 13.20 -20.52
N ARG A 709 12.99 12.05 -20.00
CA ARG A 709 13.36 10.90 -20.85
C ARG A 709 12.66 9.62 -20.43
N LEU A 710 12.43 8.72 -21.38
CA LEU A 710 12.02 7.35 -21.11
C LEU A 710 13.24 6.45 -21.12
N LEU A 711 13.32 5.50 -20.20
CA LEU A 711 14.41 4.52 -20.17
C LEU A 711 13.88 3.12 -20.48
N ALA A 712 14.64 2.34 -21.23
CA ALA A 712 14.32 0.93 -21.45
C ALA A 712 14.60 0.10 -20.18
N VAL A 713 13.77 -0.91 -19.93
CA VAL A 713 13.92 -1.92 -18.87
C VAL A 713 13.72 -3.30 -19.52
N PRO A 714 14.74 -3.84 -20.21
CA PRO A 714 14.60 -5.10 -20.96
C PRO A 714 14.21 -6.29 -20.09
N GLU A 715 14.54 -6.26 -18.80
CA GLU A 715 14.20 -7.29 -17.82
C GLU A 715 12.73 -7.26 -17.41
N ALA A 716 12.07 -6.10 -17.49
CA ALA A 716 10.64 -5.97 -17.20
C ALA A 716 9.83 -6.48 -18.39
N ARG A 717 9.69 -7.79 -18.50
CA ARG A 717 9.17 -8.48 -19.69
C ARG A 717 7.72 -8.94 -19.53
N VAL A 718 6.97 -8.77 -20.61
CA VAL A 718 5.67 -9.41 -20.81
C VAL A 718 5.65 -10.14 -22.16
N VAL A 719 4.82 -11.18 -22.26
CA VAL A 719 4.56 -11.89 -23.51
C VAL A 719 3.19 -11.52 -24.04
N HIS A 720 3.14 -11.00 -25.27
CA HIS A 720 1.91 -10.73 -25.99
C HIS A 720 1.62 -11.89 -26.96
N PRO A 721 0.55 -12.69 -26.75
CA PRO A 721 0.13 -13.71 -27.71
C PRO A 721 -0.21 -13.08 -29.07
N PHE A 722 -0.02 -13.79 -30.16
CA PHE A 722 -0.49 -13.28 -31.45
C PHE A 722 -2.01 -13.12 -31.47
N TRP A 723 -2.51 -12.08 -32.13
CA TRP A 723 -3.94 -11.86 -32.29
C TRP A 723 -4.61 -13.06 -32.97
N PRO A 724 -5.80 -13.49 -32.49
CA PRO A 724 -6.51 -14.60 -33.10
C PRO A 724 -7.08 -14.22 -34.46
N GLY A 725 -7.32 -15.22 -35.31
CA GLY A 725 -8.07 -15.05 -36.56
C GLY A 725 -7.34 -15.54 -37.81
N SER A 726 -7.98 -15.28 -38.95
CA SER A 726 -7.45 -15.58 -40.27
C SER A 726 -6.43 -14.53 -40.72
N VAL A 727 -5.73 -14.80 -41.83
CA VAL A 727 -4.84 -13.82 -42.48
C VAL A 727 -5.58 -12.52 -42.79
N PHE A 728 -6.83 -12.59 -43.27
CA PHE A 728 -7.62 -11.40 -43.57
C PHE A 728 -8.03 -10.62 -42.32
N ALA A 729 -8.31 -11.33 -41.21
CA ALA A 729 -8.58 -10.67 -39.93
C ALA A 729 -7.34 -9.90 -39.43
N LEU A 730 -6.15 -10.49 -39.54
CA LEU A 730 -4.89 -9.83 -39.20
C LEU A 730 -4.59 -8.63 -40.12
N ALA A 731 -4.78 -8.78 -41.44
CA ALA A 731 -4.61 -7.67 -42.38
C ALA A 731 -5.57 -6.51 -42.09
N SER A 732 -6.83 -6.81 -41.77
CA SER A 732 -7.83 -5.82 -41.33
C SER A 732 -7.45 -5.17 -40.01
N HIS A 733 -6.88 -5.92 -39.07
CA HIS A 733 -6.38 -5.38 -37.81
C HIS A 733 -5.28 -4.33 -38.05
N PHE A 734 -4.24 -4.65 -38.83
CA PHE A 734 -3.19 -3.67 -39.19
C PHE A 734 -3.71 -2.50 -40.02
N HIS A 735 -4.69 -2.73 -40.91
CA HIS A 735 -5.35 -1.66 -41.64
C HIS A 735 -6.01 -0.65 -40.69
N ASN A 736 -6.79 -1.13 -39.72
CA ASN A 736 -7.51 -0.27 -38.77
C ASN A 736 -6.56 0.44 -37.81
N TRP A 737 -5.50 -0.24 -37.37
CA TRP A 737 -4.41 0.37 -36.60
C TRP A 737 -3.83 1.57 -37.35
N ALA A 738 -3.43 1.39 -38.61
CA ALA A 738 -2.77 2.43 -39.38
C ALA A 738 -3.63 3.68 -39.66
N ILE A 739 -4.97 3.54 -39.66
CA ILE A 739 -5.83 4.74 -39.74
C ILE A 739 -5.74 5.54 -38.45
N GLY A 740 -5.56 4.91 -37.28
CA GLY A 740 -5.26 5.59 -36.01
C GLY A 740 -3.93 6.35 -36.09
N ASP A 741 -2.85 5.65 -36.42
CA ASP A 741 -1.48 6.21 -36.54
C ASP A 741 -1.43 7.44 -37.46
N GLY A 742 -2.21 7.46 -38.53
CA GLY A 742 -2.23 8.57 -39.48
C GLY A 742 -2.68 9.92 -38.86
N ALA A 743 -3.21 9.94 -37.63
CA ALA A 743 -3.48 11.18 -36.89
C ALA A 743 -2.19 11.87 -36.40
N LEU A 744 -1.13 11.09 -36.09
CA LEU A 744 0.15 11.60 -35.61
C LEU A 744 0.81 12.57 -36.59
N PHE A 745 0.60 12.39 -37.89
CA PHE A 745 1.17 13.25 -38.93
C PHE A 745 0.64 14.69 -38.87
N GLN A 746 -0.57 14.87 -38.35
CA GLN A 746 -1.16 16.19 -38.16
C GLN A 746 -0.79 16.78 -36.81
N ILE A 747 -0.70 15.94 -35.78
CA ILE A 747 -0.42 16.37 -34.40
C ILE A 747 1.07 16.72 -34.23
N PHE A 748 1.96 15.95 -34.85
CA PHE A 748 3.41 16.12 -34.80
C PHE A 748 4.04 16.20 -36.20
N PRO A 749 3.71 17.22 -37.01
CA PRO A 749 4.24 17.37 -38.37
C PRO A 749 5.77 17.51 -38.41
N GLU A 750 6.39 17.99 -37.34
CA GLU A 750 7.85 18.09 -37.15
C GLU A 750 8.55 16.72 -37.10
N HIS A 751 7.81 15.66 -36.79
CA HIS A 751 8.32 14.28 -36.78
C HIS A 751 7.97 13.55 -38.08
N THR A 752 7.74 14.28 -39.17
CA THR A 752 7.48 13.70 -40.50
C THR A 752 8.55 14.08 -41.51
N TYR A 753 8.79 13.21 -42.49
CA TYR A 753 9.70 13.46 -43.60
C TYR A 753 9.13 12.98 -44.93
N TRP A 754 9.54 13.62 -46.03
CA TRP A 754 9.15 13.22 -47.39
C TRP A 754 9.83 11.92 -47.82
N SER A 755 9.07 11.01 -48.45
CA SER A 755 9.56 9.75 -49.01
C SER A 755 8.93 9.48 -50.38
N PHE A 756 9.43 8.45 -51.06
CA PHE A 756 8.87 7.95 -52.31
C PHE A 756 7.48 7.32 -52.07
N PRO A 757 6.56 7.35 -53.07
CA PRO A 757 5.24 6.79 -52.90
C PRO A 757 5.29 5.28 -52.66
N ASN A 758 4.48 4.80 -51.72
CA ASN A 758 4.21 3.37 -51.56
C ASN A 758 3.24 2.88 -52.65
N LEU A 759 2.94 1.59 -52.67
CA LEU A 759 2.03 1.01 -53.66
C LEU A 759 0.61 1.62 -53.62
N PRO A 760 -0.08 1.75 -52.46
CA PRO A 760 -1.38 2.42 -52.38
C PRO A 760 -1.38 3.87 -52.90
N GLU A 761 -0.38 4.67 -52.53
CA GLU A 761 -0.21 6.04 -53.01
C GLU A 761 0.01 6.05 -54.53
N THR A 762 0.87 5.18 -55.04
CA THR A 762 1.13 5.04 -56.49
C THR A 762 -0.15 4.72 -57.25
N ILE A 763 -0.95 3.75 -56.79
CA ILE A 763 -2.23 3.40 -57.40
C ILE A 763 -3.19 4.59 -57.38
N LEU A 764 -3.33 5.28 -56.23
CA LEU A 764 -4.23 6.43 -56.10
C LEU A 764 -3.85 7.58 -57.03
N PHE A 765 -2.57 7.94 -57.11
CA PHE A 765 -2.11 9.08 -57.91
C PHE A 765 -2.00 8.76 -59.42
N THR A 766 -1.90 7.49 -59.80
CA THR A 766 -1.94 7.06 -61.21
C THR A 766 -3.37 6.87 -61.72
N LEU A 767 -4.36 6.67 -60.85
CA LEU A 767 -5.77 6.48 -61.23
C LEU A 767 -6.29 7.54 -62.22
N PRO A 768 -6.09 8.86 -62.02
CA PRO A 768 -6.57 9.86 -62.98
C PRO A 768 -5.92 9.75 -64.36
N LEU A 769 -4.62 9.43 -64.42
CA LEU A 769 -3.88 9.25 -65.68
C LEU A 769 -4.38 8.00 -66.42
N CYS A 770 -4.59 6.90 -65.68
CA CYS A 770 -5.11 5.66 -66.21
C CYS A 770 -6.55 5.82 -66.72
N CYS A 771 -7.42 6.56 -66.01
CA CYS A 771 -8.81 6.80 -66.45
C CYS A 771 -8.91 7.58 -67.77
N LEU A 772 -7.87 8.35 -68.14
CA LEU A 772 -7.83 9.09 -69.41
C LEU A 772 -7.33 8.23 -70.59
N GLN A 773 -6.57 7.17 -70.34
CA GLN A 773 -5.84 6.43 -71.38
C GLN A 773 -6.15 4.93 -71.44
N MET A 774 -6.72 4.35 -70.38
CA MET A 774 -6.84 2.91 -70.18
C MET A 774 -8.30 2.53 -69.94
N ASN A 775 -8.72 1.39 -70.49
CA ASN A 775 -10.00 0.78 -70.12
C ASN A 775 -9.88 0.03 -68.77
N TYR A 776 -11.03 -0.36 -68.20
CA TYR A 776 -11.08 -1.00 -66.88
C TYR A 776 -10.25 -2.29 -66.79
N ARG A 777 -10.13 -3.06 -67.88
CA ARG A 777 -9.34 -4.29 -67.92
C ARG A 777 -7.84 -3.99 -67.87
N GLN A 778 -7.39 -3.01 -68.65
CA GLN A 778 -6.01 -2.54 -68.64
C GLN A 778 -5.63 -1.96 -67.28
N TYR A 779 -6.54 -1.23 -66.63
CA TYR A 779 -6.32 -0.73 -65.28
C TYR A 779 -6.18 -1.87 -64.26
N PHE A 780 -7.03 -2.89 -64.32
CA PHE A 780 -6.92 -4.06 -63.44
C PHE A 780 -5.62 -4.84 -63.66
N GLN A 781 -5.18 -4.96 -64.91
CA GLN A 781 -3.87 -5.54 -65.26
C GLN A 781 -2.73 -4.70 -64.66
N PHE A 782 -2.78 -3.38 -64.80
CA PHE A 782 -1.80 -2.46 -64.22
C PHE A 782 -1.70 -2.61 -62.70
N VAL A 783 -2.83 -2.65 -61.99
CA VAL A 783 -2.86 -2.86 -60.53
C VAL A 783 -2.26 -4.21 -60.17
N SER A 784 -2.62 -5.27 -60.88
CA SER A 784 -2.11 -6.62 -60.65
C SER A 784 -0.60 -6.72 -60.89
N PHE A 785 -0.10 -6.10 -61.97
CA PHE A 785 1.33 -6.04 -62.26
C PHE A 785 2.08 -5.15 -61.27
N SER A 786 1.47 -4.09 -60.76
CA SER A 786 2.07 -3.27 -59.70
C SER A 786 2.23 -4.07 -58.42
N ILE A 787 1.20 -4.82 -57.99
CA ILE A 787 1.32 -5.71 -56.82
C ILE A 787 2.41 -6.77 -57.03
N ALA A 788 2.49 -7.37 -58.23
CA ALA A 788 3.52 -8.35 -58.54
C ALA A 788 4.94 -7.73 -58.55
N ALA A 789 5.10 -6.54 -59.13
CA ALA A 789 6.37 -5.83 -59.18
C ALA A 789 6.86 -5.44 -57.77
N ASP A 790 5.98 -4.91 -56.93
CA ASP A 790 6.27 -4.57 -55.53
C ASP A 790 6.74 -5.80 -54.74
N PHE A 791 6.08 -6.94 -54.94
CA PHE A 791 6.49 -8.20 -54.33
C PHE A 791 7.88 -8.66 -54.78
N VAL A 792 8.20 -8.55 -56.07
CA VAL A 792 9.52 -8.93 -56.60
C VAL A 792 10.62 -7.98 -56.07
N VAL A 793 10.35 -6.69 -55.96
CA VAL A 793 11.29 -5.70 -55.41
C VAL A 793 11.68 -6.06 -53.98
N ASP A 794 10.70 -6.40 -53.14
CA ASP A 794 10.92 -6.79 -51.75
C ASP A 794 11.71 -8.10 -51.61
N LEU A 795 11.60 -9.00 -52.58
CA LEU A 795 12.41 -10.23 -52.63
C LEU A 795 13.87 -9.93 -53.00
N VAL A 796 14.12 -8.98 -53.90
CA VAL A 796 15.46 -8.66 -54.45
C VAL A 796 16.27 -7.72 -53.56
N CYS A 797 15.64 -6.80 -52.83
CA CYS A 797 16.34 -5.75 -52.07
C CYS A 797 16.90 -6.21 -50.70
N ASP A 798 17.37 -7.45 -50.55
CA ASP A 798 17.95 -8.06 -49.34
C ASP A 798 17.08 -8.07 -48.06
N ASP A 799 15.84 -7.57 -48.12
CA ASP A 799 14.87 -7.61 -47.03
C ASP A 799 14.52 -9.05 -46.62
N TYR A 800 14.57 -10.01 -47.55
CA TYR A 800 14.19 -11.40 -47.28
C TYR A 800 15.06 -12.09 -46.22
N GLN A 801 16.39 -11.98 -46.31
CA GLN A 801 17.30 -12.61 -45.35
C GLN A 801 17.22 -11.95 -43.97
N HIS A 802 17.08 -10.62 -43.94
CA HIS A 802 16.89 -9.88 -42.70
C HIS A 802 15.58 -10.30 -42.01
N ARG A 803 14.47 -10.44 -42.75
CA ARG A 803 13.17 -10.89 -42.23
C ARG A 803 13.24 -12.29 -41.63
N ILE A 804 14.01 -13.19 -42.25
CA ILE A 804 14.24 -14.55 -41.70
C ILE A 804 14.94 -14.45 -40.35
N ALA A 805 15.94 -13.58 -40.20
CA ALA A 805 16.66 -13.41 -38.94
C ALA A 805 15.74 -12.94 -37.80
N VAL A 806 14.77 -12.06 -38.08
CA VAL A 806 13.78 -11.58 -37.09
C VAL A 806 12.86 -12.69 -36.59
N VAL A 807 12.37 -13.54 -37.50
CA VAL A 807 11.54 -14.71 -37.11
C VAL A 807 12.36 -15.68 -36.27
N GLN A 808 13.63 -15.88 -36.64
CA GLN A 808 14.52 -16.77 -35.92
C GLN A 808 14.94 -16.23 -34.55
N GLY A 809 14.75 -14.94 -34.26
CA GLY A 809 15.16 -14.30 -33.02
C GLY A 809 16.68 -14.06 -32.95
N ILE A 810 17.08 -13.17 -32.04
CA ILE A 810 18.49 -12.84 -31.78
C ILE A 810 18.84 -13.32 -30.36
N GLY A 811 20.11 -13.68 -30.14
CA GLY A 811 20.61 -13.98 -28.80
C GLY A 811 19.99 -15.22 -28.16
N LYS A 812 19.47 -15.07 -26.94
CA LYS A 812 18.94 -16.18 -26.11
C LYS A 812 17.62 -16.75 -26.66
N ASP A 813 16.86 -15.97 -27.42
CA ASP A 813 15.56 -16.35 -27.99
C ASP A 813 15.68 -16.92 -29.40
N ARG A 814 16.91 -17.25 -29.82
CA ARG A 814 17.16 -17.80 -31.15
C ARG A 814 16.55 -19.20 -31.27
N VAL A 815 15.60 -19.35 -32.19
CA VAL A 815 15.04 -20.65 -32.57
C VAL A 815 16.16 -21.46 -33.26
N LYS A 816 16.61 -22.52 -32.58
CA LYS A 816 17.74 -23.36 -33.06
C LYS A 816 17.37 -24.21 -34.27
N GLU A 817 16.12 -24.66 -34.34
CA GLU A 817 15.60 -25.47 -35.44
C GLU A 817 15.08 -24.58 -36.56
N LYS A 818 15.76 -24.62 -37.72
CA LYS A 818 15.35 -23.84 -38.89
C LYS A 818 14.23 -24.56 -39.64
N ARG A 819 13.22 -23.80 -40.06
CA ARG A 819 12.22 -24.27 -41.01
C ARG A 819 12.75 -24.27 -42.44
N GLY A 820 12.08 -25.01 -43.32
CA GLY A 820 12.41 -25.04 -44.74
C GLY A 820 12.23 -23.68 -45.42
N HIS A 821 13.01 -23.41 -46.47
CA HIS A 821 12.97 -22.15 -47.22
C HIS A 821 11.56 -21.81 -47.76
N LEU A 822 10.78 -22.81 -48.16
CA LEU A 822 9.40 -22.61 -48.63
C LEU A 822 8.51 -21.98 -47.55
N PHE A 823 8.67 -22.36 -46.28
CA PHE A 823 7.90 -21.77 -45.19
C PHE A 823 8.18 -20.27 -45.07
N TYR A 824 9.46 -19.89 -45.06
CA TYR A 824 9.84 -18.48 -44.98
C TYR A 824 9.45 -17.69 -46.23
N PHE A 825 9.49 -18.31 -47.41
CA PHE A 825 9.00 -17.70 -48.64
C PHE A 825 7.51 -17.36 -48.56
N PHE A 826 6.65 -18.31 -48.16
CA PHE A 826 5.23 -18.02 -48.01
C PHE A 826 4.93 -17.06 -46.85
N ALA A 827 5.71 -17.10 -45.77
CA ALA A 827 5.59 -16.13 -44.68
C ALA A 827 5.94 -14.71 -45.17
N HIS A 828 6.93 -14.57 -46.03
CA HIS A 828 7.28 -13.30 -46.67
C HIS A 828 6.16 -12.78 -47.58
N VAL A 829 5.54 -13.64 -48.39
CA VAL A 829 4.35 -13.29 -49.19
C VAL A 829 3.24 -12.73 -48.31
N LEU A 830 2.91 -13.42 -47.23
CA LEU A 830 1.88 -12.95 -46.30
C LEU A 830 2.28 -11.66 -45.56
N ALA A 831 3.57 -11.50 -45.24
CA ALA A 831 4.08 -10.29 -44.61
C ALA A 831 3.84 -9.05 -45.49
N ASN A 832 4.05 -9.17 -46.80
CA ASN A 832 3.80 -8.08 -47.76
C ASN A 832 2.30 -7.76 -47.87
N LEU A 833 1.41 -8.75 -47.72
CA LEU A 833 -0.03 -8.49 -47.62
C LEU A 833 -0.40 -7.69 -46.37
N PHE A 834 0.25 -7.96 -45.23
CA PHE A 834 0.03 -7.19 -44.00
C PHE A 834 0.53 -5.75 -44.13
N ILE A 835 1.72 -5.56 -44.71
CA ILE A 835 2.27 -4.22 -45.01
C ILE A 835 1.32 -3.46 -45.95
N LEU A 836 0.84 -4.11 -47.01
CA LEU A 836 -0.11 -3.50 -47.94
C LEU A 836 -1.40 -3.06 -47.24
N GLY A 837 -1.95 -3.92 -46.37
CA GLY A 837 -3.11 -3.61 -45.55
C GLY A 837 -2.90 -2.38 -44.66
N LEU A 838 -1.74 -2.30 -44.00
CA LEU A 838 -1.30 -1.16 -43.18
C LEU A 838 -1.22 0.12 -44.01
N GLU A 839 -0.52 0.10 -45.15
CA GLU A 839 -0.34 1.29 -46.00
C GLU A 839 -1.67 1.80 -46.58
N PHE A 840 -2.58 0.90 -46.97
CA PHE A 840 -3.95 1.27 -47.36
C PHE A 840 -4.72 1.91 -46.19
N GLY A 841 -4.54 1.39 -44.98
CA GLY A 841 -5.15 1.94 -43.77
C GLY A 841 -4.69 3.36 -43.49
N ARG A 842 -3.37 3.59 -43.57
CA ARG A 842 -2.76 4.90 -43.40
C ARG A 842 -3.25 5.90 -44.45
N LEU A 843 -3.21 5.52 -45.73
CA LEU A 843 -3.69 6.37 -46.83
C LEU A 843 -5.18 6.71 -46.66
N ARG A 844 -6.02 5.72 -46.32
CA ARG A 844 -7.43 5.94 -45.99
C ARG A 844 -7.57 6.93 -44.83
N GLY A 845 -6.79 6.78 -43.77
CA GLY A 845 -6.79 7.70 -42.63
C GLY A 845 -6.48 9.14 -43.04
N HIS A 846 -5.50 9.36 -43.92
CA HIS A 846 -5.18 10.69 -44.45
C HIS A 846 -6.32 11.27 -45.30
N ILE A 847 -6.92 10.46 -46.18
CA ILE A 847 -8.05 10.88 -47.02
C ILE A 847 -9.26 11.26 -46.18
N VAL A 848 -9.65 10.39 -45.23
CA VAL A 848 -10.83 10.61 -44.37
C VAL A 848 -10.69 11.86 -43.51
N ARG A 849 -9.47 12.18 -43.06
CA ARG A 849 -9.19 13.41 -42.30
C ARG A 849 -8.89 14.63 -43.18
N CYS A 850 -8.96 14.51 -44.50
CA CYS A 850 -8.57 15.55 -45.46
C CYS A 850 -7.12 16.06 -45.24
N ASN A 851 -6.23 15.22 -44.70
CA ASN A 851 -4.85 15.59 -44.37
C ASN A 851 -3.91 15.39 -45.58
N PHE A 852 -4.20 16.08 -46.69
CA PHE A 852 -3.39 15.98 -47.90
C PHE A 852 -2.06 16.74 -47.79
N ALA A 853 -1.97 17.74 -46.91
CA ALA A 853 -0.77 18.55 -46.72
C ALA A 853 0.33 17.79 -45.94
N HIS A 854 -0.06 16.89 -45.03
CA HIS A 854 0.88 16.16 -44.17
C HIS A 854 0.80 14.64 -44.29
N GLY A 855 -0.11 14.09 -45.10
CA GLY A 855 -0.27 12.63 -45.26
C GLY A 855 0.51 12.03 -46.43
N PRO A 856 -0.01 12.11 -47.67
CA PRO A 856 0.59 11.43 -48.81
C PRO A 856 2.07 11.79 -49.04
N PHE A 857 2.87 10.79 -49.42
CA PHE A 857 4.32 10.88 -49.62
C PHE A 857 5.13 11.30 -48.38
N ARG A 858 4.51 11.35 -47.20
CA ARG A 858 5.22 11.54 -45.94
C ARG A 858 5.29 10.23 -45.17
N ARG A 859 6.31 10.12 -44.35
CA ARG A 859 6.50 9.04 -43.38
C ARG A 859 6.75 9.65 -42.01
N PHE A 860 6.26 8.99 -40.98
CA PHE A 860 6.51 9.37 -39.60
C PHE A 860 7.88 8.85 -39.17
N ASP A 861 8.65 9.67 -38.47
CA ASP A 861 9.88 9.26 -37.81
C ASP A 861 9.54 8.63 -36.47
N TRP A 862 9.37 7.31 -36.48
CA TRP A 862 9.09 6.52 -35.27
C TRP A 862 10.21 6.58 -34.22
N HIS A 863 11.38 7.15 -34.53
CA HIS A 863 12.44 7.40 -33.56
C HIS A 863 12.47 8.84 -33.05
N ILE A 864 11.62 9.74 -33.57
CA ILE A 864 11.47 11.12 -33.08
C ILE A 864 12.83 11.84 -33.03
N GLY A 865 13.64 11.69 -34.08
CA GLY A 865 14.98 12.25 -34.16
C GLY A 865 16.05 11.60 -33.26
N ARG A 866 15.70 10.62 -32.41
CA ARG A 866 16.65 9.92 -31.52
C ARG A 866 17.62 9.03 -32.29
N LEU A 867 17.28 8.64 -33.53
CA LEU A 867 18.20 8.02 -34.49
C LEU A 867 18.37 8.96 -35.70
N PRO A 868 19.34 9.90 -35.66
CA PRO A 868 19.43 10.99 -36.65
C PRO A 868 19.52 10.53 -38.11
N ASN A 869 20.12 9.37 -38.35
CA ASN A 869 20.29 8.83 -39.70
C ASN A 869 19.12 7.95 -40.17
N ALA A 870 18.18 7.59 -39.31
CA ALA A 870 17.11 6.67 -39.65
C ALA A 870 16.20 7.20 -40.78
N PRO A 871 15.69 8.45 -40.75
CA PRO A 871 14.91 9.00 -41.87
C PRO A 871 15.69 9.00 -43.19
N ASN A 872 16.98 9.37 -43.16
CA ASN A 872 17.83 9.40 -44.36
C ASN A 872 18.05 8.01 -44.95
N ASN A 873 18.32 7.02 -44.10
CA ASN A 873 18.54 5.65 -44.51
C ASN A 873 17.25 5.04 -45.07
N PHE A 874 16.11 5.28 -44.43
CA PHE A 874 14.80 4.86 -44.92
C PHE A 874 14.50 5.46 -46.29
N ARG A 875 14.66 6.79 -46.46
CA ARG A 875 14.44 7.46 -47.75
C ARG A 875 15.30 6.88 -48.87
N LYS A 876 16.59 6.60 -48.61
CA LYS A 876 17.48 5.97 -49.59
C LYS A 876 17.00 4.58 -49.98
N ARG A 877 16.56 3.78 -49.01
CA ARG A 877 16.01 2.44 -49.27
C ARG A 877 14.73 2.53 -50.10
N GLU A 878 13.78 3.40 -49.72
CA GLU A 878 12.54 3.59 -50.49
C GLU A 878 12.80 4.14 -51.89
N ALA A 879 13.81 4.99 -52.08
CA ALA A 879 14.23 5.45 -53.40
C ALA A 879 14.67 4.27 -54.28
N HIS A 880 15.53 3.40 -53.76
CA HIS A 880 15.99 2.21 -54.47
C HIS A 880 14.81 1.27 -54.79
N LYS A 881 13.95 0.99 -53.79
CA LYS A 881 12.75 0.17 -53.99
C LYS A 881 11.84 0.74 -55.07
N PHE A 882 11.57 2.04 -55.04
CA PHE A 882 10.74 2.71 -56.04
C PHE A 882 11.36 2.65 -57.45
N CYS A 883 12.67 2.87 -57.58
CA CYS A 883 13.36 2.72 -58.87
C CYS A 883 13.27 1.29 -59.42
N PHE A 884 13.49 0.28 -58.59
CA PHE A 884 13.33 -1.12 -58.99
C PHE A 884 11.88 -1.47 -59.33
N PHE A 885 10.92 -0.94 -58.56
CA PHE A 885 9.50 -1.12 -58.81
C PHE A 885 9.13 -0.60 -60.20
N VAL A 886 9.55 0.62 -60.55
CA VAL A 886 9.30 1.20 -61.88
C VAL A 886 9.96 0.37 -62.98
N ALA A 887 11.20 -0.08 -62.79
CA ALA A 887 11.92 -0.90 -63.77
C ALA A 887 11.25 -2.26 -64.01
N ILE A 888 10.85 -2.96 -62.94
CA ILE A 888 10.18 -4.26 -63.01
C ILE A 888 8.78 -4.10 -63.59
N LEU A 889 7.99 -3.12 -63.12
CA LEU A 889 6.65 -2.87 -63.63
C LEU A 889 6.68 -2.53 -65.13
N SER A 890 7.61 -1.68 -65.56
CA SER A 890 7.79 -1.35 -66.98
C SER A 890 8.15 -2.58 -67.82
N SER A 891 8.98 -3.47 -67.27
CA SER A 891 9.37 -4.72 -67.94
C SER A 891 8.18 -5.70 -68.05
N ILE A 892 7.42 -5.88 -66.96
CA ILE A 892 6.21 -6.71 -66.95
C ILE A 892 5.18 -6.15 -67.93
N TRP A 893 4.98 -4.83 -67.92
CA TRP A 893 4.05 -4.15 -68.81
C TRP A 893 4.44 -4.25 -70.29
N TYR A 894 5.73 -4.14 -70.62
CA TYR A 894 6.22 -4.27 -71.99
C TYR A 894 6.09 -5.71 -72.53
N CYS A 895 6.20 -6.71 -71.67
CA CYS A 895 6.08 -8.12 -72.06
C CYS A 895 4.63 -8.62 -72.17
N ALA A 896 3.66 -7.91 -71.56
CA ALA A 896 2.24 -8.26 -71.54
C ALA A 896 1.47 -7.58 -72.68
#